data_AF-E6TTJ7-F1
#
_entry.id   AF-E6TTJ7-F1
#
_cell.length_a   1.000
_cell.length_b   1.000
_cell.length_c   1.000
_cell.angle_alpha   90.00
_cell.angle_beta   90.00
_cell.angle_gamma   90.00
#
_symmetry.space_group_name_H-M   'P 1'
#
loop_
_entity.id
_entity.type
_entity.pdbx_description
1 polymer ?
#
loop_
_entity_poly.entity_id
_entity_poly.type
_entity_poly.pdbx_seq_one_letter_code
_entity_poly.pdbx_strand_id
1 'polypeptide(L)'
;MKRKFRKKLSIVLVFIMIFSLLPTSYTANEETRVLKMSNPDASKYTKELFAYLQDVGSDNVLFGQQHATDEGLTIKVENGDSNFVGSTQSEVKNAVGDYPAVFGWDTNSLDGRERPGNPISGEPLTQEQRTQNLAKSMITAHELGGIITLSMHPDNFVTGEYYGDTDGNVVKTILPGGVHHDDYNEWLDNIVDLSHLVVDEDGHHIPIIFRPFHEQNGSWFWWGASTTTPEQYKAIFRYTVEYLREHGANNFLIGFSPNGASAGDLEQYLETYPGDDYVDILGIDRYDTKSNAGSQEWLTAVAKDLAMISKEAEDRGKISAFTEFGYSPTGMNEEGNNLQWWEDLLSAIMDNPDYPEAANIAFMSTWANFGFPNNMYVPYRDIHGDLGGDHELLPTFEEFYNDESTLFSEEVKGQIYHSGKTLETAEHDSKMYTLSPTDGDTITENKVTLLTRVVNDDDATVTYSVDGSEEVEMELAGRYYTADWIPNALQNGGTANITIRHYDGNNNEVSKEVIRTYLRVPEILVEEITFDDSIEGALNKGTWPEVGVEFELSHEKLGGDGKLALSVSGMPEDEWWQELKIGFEDLSHVNFDVVNQVKFDVLLPETVADGAILSTVLAADGNTKYGEGTTERNVTDLEIIEIDGVEYKLYETTINLEESITEGTELGIIGKQLDFSNKLYLDNVRFLNAYLEAPTDPLLVDDFEGYLGDNDLLNRNYSNPGDRILISLSSEHKHSGEYGLQYDWTIGSSGYAGRQTSLGPVDWSGTNAFQFWLKHDDLPDNSLTVQIQMGGVSFEASTDLDESFEGIVTIPFVDFAPAHWEGNQTAIIDKPRLERVSQFALYMGGNEGSGTLYFDDLRAVYDEDAPPVPEREDAGEIEPIIYDFESDLDGWGTNMSLIKDGNLVHPVGLGEGNKTEIAKTSGYDLSGHNYIVATVKHDEEGTFGDDPLNAKLFIKTGSAWTWADSGDFSLNSDKYVEIVFDISDNAARENVQEIGLEFTAPAGSDGTSNAYIESIKILTALEELPDTEDPGETDEVQELKDLISDLKERIKELENNTDVEDFDKRVQELTNELNHLKAKYNDMEKLVPVIEQRLNELTHALNELREYISSESDEEKEKEKTNKNSNGESKEGTKEEAKDKSKDGDALPDTATNMFNYFLLGLVLLMIGGMTFVFSRKNRMIE
;
A
#
# COMPACT_ATOMS: atom_id res chain seq x y z
N MET A 1 -46.58 -35.32 37.14
CA MET A 1 -47.99 -35.67 37.46
C MET A 1 -48.25 -35.44 38.96
N LYS A 2 -49.28 -34.64 39.30
CA LYS A 2 -49.93 -34.41 40.62
C LYS A 2 -49.18 -33.57 41.70
N ARG A 3 -49.57 -32.29 41.82
CA ARG A 3 -50.44 -31.81 42.92
C ARG A 3 -50.93 -30.36 42.69
N LYS A 4 -52.23 -30.23 42.40
CA LYS A 4 -53.03 -29.00 42.56
C LYS A 4 -54.18 -29.33 43.53
N PHE A 5 -54.71 -28.28 44.17
CA PHE A 5 -55.89 -28.21 45.06
C PHE A 5 -55.71 -28.45 46.56
N ARG A 6 -55.74 -27.34 47.32
CA ARG A 6 -56.91 -26.96 48.14
C ARG A 6 -56.92 -25.46 48.44
N LYS A 7 -58.08 -24.85 48.23
CA LYS A 7 -58.38 -23.41 48.23
C LYS A 7 -59.44 -23.17 49.32
N LYS A 8 -59.43 -21.95 49.89
CA LYS A 8 -60.54 -21.17 50.48
C LYS A 8 -60.68 -21.07 52.02
N LEU A 9 -60.31 -19.87 52.49
CA LEU A 9 -61.21 -18.85 53.07
C LEU A 9 -61.59 -18.97 54.56
N SER A 10 -60.99 -18.12 55.38
CA SER A 10 -61.64 -17.49 56.56
C SER A 10 -60.94 -16.16 56.88
N ILE A 11 -61.46 -15.12 56.22
CA ILE A 11 -61.37 -13.71 56.59
C ILE A 11 -62.16 -13.52 57.90
N VAL A 12 -61.78 -12.56 58.76
CA VAL A 12 -62.65 -11.69 59.62
C VAL A 12 -62.03 -11.23 60.96
N LEU A 13 -60.84 -11.66 61.41
CA LEU A 13 -60.34 -11.29 62.75
C LEU A 13 -59.08 -10.41 62.85
N VAL A 14 -58.60 -9.81 61.76
CA VAL A 14 -57.43 -8.88 61.79
C VAL A 14 -57.85 -7.45 61.39
N PHE A 15 -59.12 -7.10 61.57
CA PHE A 15 -59.67 -5.79 61.17
C PHE A 15 -59.61 -4.71 62.28
N ILE A 16 -59.00 -4.96 63.45
CA ILE A 16 -58.91 -3.98 64.56
C ILE A 16 -57.54 -4.05 65.24
N MET A 17 -56.47 -3.86 64.46
CA MET A 17 -55.19 -3.35 64.98
C MET A 17 -54.55 -2.42 63.92
N ILE A 18 -55.40 -1.65 63.25
CA ILE A 18 -55.08 -0.50 62.41
C ILE A 18 -55.36 0.73 63.28
N PHE A 19 -54.43 1.69 63.33
CA PHE A 19 -54.36 2.89 64.21
C PHE A 19 -53.45 2.82 65.45
N SER A 20 -52.16 2.55 65.24
CA SER A 20 -51.08 3.34 65.88
C SER A 20 -49.72 2.87 65.34
N LEU A 21 -49.37 3.32 64.14
CA LEU A 21 -48.01 3.46 63.60
C LEU A 21 -48.21 4.09 62.22
N LEU A 22 -48.11 5.43 62.18
CA LEU A 22 -47.88 6.12 60.92
C LEU A 22 -46.55 5.59 60.37
N PRO A 23 -46.48 5.05 59.13
CA PRO A 23 -45.21 5.05 58.45
C PRO A 23 -44.88 6.53 58.20
N THR A 24 -43.85 7.02 58.87
CA THR A 24 -43.04 8.08 58.29
C THR A 24 -42.64 7.57 56.91
N SER A 25 -43.16 8.20 55.86
CA SER A 25 -42.65 8.03 54.51
C SER A 25 -41.18 8.42 54.56
N TYR A 26 -40.30 7.44 54.76
CA TYR A 26 -38.90 7.58 54.40
C TYR A 26 -38.93 7.48 52.87
N THR A 27 -39.09 8.61 52.20
CA THR A 27 -38.57 8.74 50.84
C THR A 27 -37.08 8.51 50.99
N ALA A 28 -36.62 7.29 50.71
CA ALA A 28 -35.21 7.08 50.40
C ALA A 28 -34.91 8.09 49.29
N ASN A 29 -33.99 9.00 49.57
CA ASN A 29 -33.41 9.85 48.55
C ASN A 29 -32.65 8.86 47.65
N GLU A 30 -33.21 8.48 46.51
CA GLU A 30 -32.44 7.77 45.49
C GLU A 30 -31.28 8.69 45.14
N GLU A 31 -30.06 8.25 45.42
CA GLU A 31 -28.86 9.02 45.17
C GLU A 31 -28.60 8.97 43.66
N THR A 32 -28.70 10.11 42.97
CA THR A 32 -28.40 10.23 41.55
C THR A 32 -26.93 9.86 41.31
N ARG A 33 -26.65 8.90 40.41
CA ARG A 33 -25.29 8.59 39.96
C ARG A 33 -25.00 9.42 38.70
N VAL A 34 -23.90 10.17 38.73
CA VAL A 34 -23.39 10.92 37.58
C VAL A 34 -22.37 10.07 36.83
N LEU A 35 -22.58 9.89 35.52
CA LEU A 35 -21.77 9.06 34.63
C LEU A 35 -20.87 9.95 33.76
N LYS A 36 -19.58 9.62 33.70
CA LYS A 36 -18.61 10.35 32.87
C LYS A 36 -18.57 9.77 31.45
N MET A 37 -19.67 9.90 30.74
CA MET A 37 -19.85 9.33 29.41
C MET A 37 -19.31 10.26 28.33
N SER A 38 -18.96 9.65 27.20
CA SER A 38 -18.57 10.36 26.00
C SER A 38 -19.77 11.16 25.47
N ASN A 39 -21.01 10.66 25.49
CA ASN A 39 -22.18 11.44 25.06
C ASN A 39 -22.98 11.99 26.25
N PRO A 40 -23.00 13.31 26.52
CA PRO A 40 -23.84 13.90 27.57
C PRO A 40 -25.34 13.70 27.32
N ASP A 41 -25.76 13.56 26.07
CA ASP A 41 -27.16 13.35 25.67
C ASP A 41 -27.52 11.87 25.47
N ALA A 42 -26.68 10.94 25.98
CA ALA A 42 -26.89 9.51 25.86
C ALA A 42 -28.30 9.07 26.29
N SER A 43 -28.87 8.15 25.50
CA SER A 43 -30.19 7.59 25.71
C SER A 43 -30.29 6.89 27.09
N LYS A 44 -31.53 6.67 27.55
CA LYS A 44 -31.76 5.98 28.83
C LYS A 44 -31.07 4.61 28.87
N TYR A 45 -31.28 3.77 27.87
CA TYR A 45 -30.69 2.43 27.85
C TYR A 45 -29.17 2.46 27.75
N THR A 46 -28.61 3.45 27.05
CA THR A 46 -27.16 3.60 26.93
C THR A 46 -26.52 3.96 28.26
N LYS A 47 -27.16 4.83 29.05
CA LYS A 47 -26.77 5.11 30.44
C LYS A 47 -26.89 3.89 31.34
N GLU A 48 -27.96 3.11 31.18
CA GLU A 48 -28.18 1.87 31.93
C GLU A 48 -27.13 0.81 31.59
N LEU A 49 -26.76 0.63 30.31
CA LEU A 49 -25.70 -0.25 29.87
C LEU A 49 -24.33 0.20 30.42
N PHE A 50 -23.99 1.48 30.31
CA PHE A 50 -22.74 2.02 30.85
C PHE A 50 -22.64 1.74 32.36
N ALA A 51 -23.70 2.05 33.11
CA ALA A 51 -23.74 1.79 34.55
C ALA A 51 -23.68 0.30 34.88
N TYR A 52 -24.29 -0.56 34.06
CA TYR A 52 -24.21 -2.02 34.21
C TYR A 52 -22.78 -2.52 34.01
N LEU A 53 -22.10 -2.10 32.94
CA LEU A 53 -20.72 -2.51 32.64
C LEU A 53 -19.74 -2.05 33.72
N GLN A 54 -19.94 -0.88 34.32
CA GLN A 54 -19.18 -0.45 35.49
C GLN A 54 -19.45 -1.28 36.75
N ASP A 55 -20.61 -1.95 36.83
CA ASP A 55 -21.08 -2.68 38.01
C ASP A 55 -20.80 -4.21 37.93
N VAL A 56 -20.30 -4.75 36.80
CA VAL A 56 -19.99 -6.19 36.60
C VAL A 56 -19.05 -6.72 37.70
N GLY A 57 -18.08 -5.88 38.11
CA GLY A 57 -17.20 -6.12 39.24
C GLY A 57 -16.12 -7.18 38.98
N SER A 58 -15.12 -7.25 39.87
CA SER A 58 -13.91 -8.09 39.74
C SER A 58 -14.14 -9.60 39.78
N ASP A 59 -15.38 -10.03 40.05
CA ASP A 59 -15.72 -11.45 40.21
C ASP A 59 -16.29 -12.04 38.90
N ASN A 60 -16.59 -11.21 37.89
CA ASN A 60 -17.26 -11.66 36.67
C ASN A 60 -16.69 -11.00 35.41
N VAL A 61 -16.78 -11.69 34.29
CA VAL A 61 -16.47 -11.16 32.95
C VAL A 61 -17.52 -11.65 31.94
N LEU A 62 -18.05 -10.75 31.12
CA LEU A 62 -18.99 -11.12 30.06
C LEU A 62 -18.25 -11.72 28.87
N PHE A 63 -18.68 -12.88 28.37
CA PHE A 63 -18.12 -13.48 27.17
C PHE A 63 -18.80 -12.94 25.90
N GLY A 64 -18.00 -12.57 24.91
CA GLY A 64 -18.44 -12.06 23.61
C GLY A 64 -17.94 -12.88 22.42
N GLN A 65 -18.71 -12.83 21.33
CA GLN A 65 -18.30 -13.41 20.04
C GLN A 65 -18.74 -12.51 18.88
N GLN A 66 -17.81 -12.22 17.96
CA GLN A 66 -18.10 -11.60 16.66
C GLN A 66 -18.89 -12.56 15.74
N HIS A 67 -19.85 -12.07 14.97
CA HIS A 67 -20.72 -12.86 14.09
C HIS A 67 -21.39 -14.06 14.76
N ALA A 68 -21.76 -13.90 16.03
CA ALA A 68 -22.22 -15.01 16.88
C ALA A 68 -23.44 -15.77 16.35
N THR A 69 -24.24 -15.17 15.46
CA THR A 69 -25.50 -15.74 14.96
C THR A 69 -25.58 -15.97 13.47
N ASP A 70 -24.61 -15.48 12.70
CA ASP A 70 -24.59 -15.53 11.24
C ASP A 70 -23.33 -16.17 10.65
N GLU A 71 -22.32 -16.48 11.46
CA GLU A 71 -21.18 -17.31 11.07
C GLU A 71 -20.90 -18.46 12.05
N GLY A 72 -20.48 -19.62 11.51
CA GLY A 72 -20.19 -20.83 12.28
C GLY A 72 -20.30 -22.11 11.45
N LEU A 73 -19.55 -23.15 11.82
CA LEU A 73 -19.58 -24.43 11.10
C LEU A 73 -20.86 -25.23 11.38
N THR A 74 -21.49 -25.00 12.53
CA THR A 74 -22.67 -25.74 13.01
C THR A 74 -23.99 -25.01 12.75
N ILE A 75 -23.96 -23.77 12.27
CA ILE A 75 -25.16 -23.07 11.81
C ILE A 75 -25.47 -23.51 10.37
N LYS A 76 -26.74 -23.74 10.04
CA LYS A 76 -27.16 -24.23 8.72
C LYS A 76 -28.31 -23.40 8.19
N VAL A 77 -28.42 -23.29 6.86
CA VAL A 77 -29.53 -22.58 6.21
C VAL A 77 -30.88 -23.18 6.63
N GLU A 78 -31.72 -22.38 7.29
CA GLU A 78 -33.09 -22.75 7.64
C GLU A 78 -34.08 -21.94 6.80
N ASN A 79 -35.16 -22.59 6.34
CA ASN A 79 -36.23 -21.95 5.56
C ASN A 79 -35.78 -21.21 4.27
N GLY A 80 -34.57 -21.51 3.77
CA GLY A 80 -34.01 -20.87 2.57
C GLY A 80 -33.36 -19.51 2.82
N ASP A 81 -33.17 -19.09 4.06
CA ASP A 81 -32.40 -17.88 4.40
C ASP A 81 -30.90 -18.20 4.50
N SER A 82 -30.16 -17.91 3.43
CA SER A 82 -28.70 -18.08 3.34
C SER A 82 -27.90 -16.87 3.85
N ASN A 83 -28.59 -15.79 4.22
CA ASN A 83 -28.01 -14.55 4.71
C ASN A 83 -28.14 -14.39 6.24
N PHE A 84 -28.86 -15.30 6.90
CA PHE A 84 -28.99 -15.40 8.35
C PHE A 84 -29.50 -14.10 9.02
N VAL A 85 -30.37 -13.35 8.34
CA VAL A 85 -30.90 -12.07 8.83
C VAL A 85 -31.79 -12.31 10.05
N GLY A 86 -31.40 -11.76 11.21
CA GLY A 86 -32.12 -12.02 12.46
C GLY A 86 -32.09 -13.48 12.90
N SER A 87 -31.03 -14.22 12.55
CA SER A 87 -30.83 -15.61 12.95
C SER A 87 -30.82 -15.78 14.47
N THR A 88 -31.27 -16.95 14.92
CA THR A 88 -31.18 -17.38 16.33
C THR A 88 -30.31 -18.63 16.48
N GLN A 89 -29.66 -19.07 15.42
CA GLN A 89 -28.61 -20.08 15.49
C GLN A 89 -27.34 -19.43 16.03
N SER A 90 -26.43 -20.20 16.63
CA SER A 90 -25.15 -19.68 17.12
C SER A 90 -24.19 -20.83 17.38
N GLU A 91 -22.92 -20.65 17.02
CA GLU A 91 -21.87 -21.65 17.30
C GLU A 91 -21.72 -21.88 18.80
N VAL A 92 -21.64 -20.81 19.60
CA VAL A 92 -21.55 -20.87 21.07
C VAL A 92 -22.75 -21.61 21.66
N LYS A 93 -23.97 -21.29 21.19
CA LYS A 93 -25.17 -21.99 21.65
C LYS A 93 -25.15 -23.48 21.33
N ASN A 94 -24.67 -23.85 20.15
CA ASN A 94 -24.55 -25.25 19.79
C ASN A 94 -23.46 -25.96 20.60
N ALA A 95 -22.37 -25.26 20.95
CA ALA A 95 -21.29 -25.77 21.79
C ALA A 95 -21.72 -26.02 23.25
N VAL A 96 -22.22 -24.97 23.93
CA VAL A 96 -22.42 -24.95 25.40
C VAL A 96 -23.87 -24.82 25.86
N GLY A 97 -24.81 -24.52 24.94
CA GLY A 97 -26.25 -24.46 25.23
C GLY A 97 -26.81 -23.07 25.54
N ASP A 98 -25.96 -22.03 25.59
CA ASP A 98 -26.34 -20.62 25.75
C ASP A 98 -25.65 -19.72 24.70
N TYR A 99 -26.15 -18.51 24.51
CA TYR A 99 -25.54 -17.50 23.63
C TYR A 99 -24.44 -16.72 24.36
N PRO A 100 -23.48 -16.09 23.65
CA PRO A 100 -22.58 -15.13 24.28
C PRO A 100 -23.38 -13.97 24.90
N ALA A 101 -22.83 -13.34 25.93
CA ALA A 101 -23.39 -12.14 26.53
C ALA A 101 -23.24 -10.90 25.64
N VAL A 102 -22.15 -10.83 24.87
CA VAL A 102 -21.86 -9.75 23.92
C VAL A 102 -21.87 -10.31 22.48
N PHE A 103 -22.64 -9.67 21.59
CA PHE A 103 -22.78 -10.04 20.19
C PHE A 103 -22.11 -8.98 19.33
N GLY A 104 -21.09 -9.38 18.57
CA GLY A 104 -20.33 -8.48 17.71
C GLY A 104 -20.71 -8.56 16.23
N TRP A 105 -20.67 -7.40 15.58
CA TRP A 105 -20.74 -7.22 14.13
C TRP A 105 -19.73 -6.16 13.70
N ASP A 106 -19.57 -6.01 12.39
CA ASP A 106 -18.74 -4.97 11.79
C ASP A 106 -19.53 -4.08 10.82
N THR A 107 -19.05 -2.85 10.58
CA THR A 107 -19.56 -1.98 9.50
C THR A 107 -19.43 -2.61 8.12
N ASN A 108 -18.57 -3.61 7.91
CA ASN A 108 -18.55 -4.45 6.71
C ASN A 108 -19.92 -5.08 6.39
N SER A 109 -20.80 -5.26 7.38
CA SER A 109 -22.19 -5.64 7.15
C SER A 109 -23.00 -4.52 6.47
N LEU A 110 -22.72 -3.25 6.77
CA LEU A 110 -23.30 -2.10 6.08
C LEU A 110 -22.74 -1.95 4.67
N ASP A 111 -21.47 -2.24 4.46
CA ASP A 111 -20.80 -2.17 3.16
C ASP A 111 -21.13 -3.38 2.27
N GLY A 112 -21.68 -4.44 2.87
CA GLY A 112 -22.08 -5.66 2.17
C GLY A 112 -20.93 -6.62 1.90
N ARG A 113 -19.81 -6.46 2.63
CA ARG A 113 -18.67 -7.37 2.66
C ARG A 113 -18.94 -8.59 3.56
N GLU A 114 -19.77 -8.42 4.57
CA GLU A 114 -20.10 -9.45 5.55
C GLU A 114 -21.61 -9.65 5.69
N ARG A 115 -22.02 -10.84 6.15
CA ARG A 115 -23.39 -11.10 6.57
C ARG A 115 -23.71 -10.28 7.84
N PRO A 116 -24.95 -9.81 8.02
CA PRO A 116 -26.13 -10.05 7.20
C PRO A 116 -26.31 -9.02 6.08
N GLY A 117 -25.25 -8.27 5.72
CA GLY A 117 -25.27 -7.26 4.67
C GLY A 117 -25.69 -7.83 3.33
N ASN A 118 -24.81 -8.60 2.71
CA ASN A 118 -25.12 -9.33 1.48
C ASN A 118 -25.16 -10.85 1.69
N PRO A 119 -26.06 -11.57 1.00
CA PRO A 119 -25.99 -13.03 0.97
C PRO A 119 -24.69 -13.50 0.31
N ILE A 120 -24.17 -14.66 0.73
CA ILE A 120 -23.02 -15.30 0.06
C ILE A 120 -23.25 -15.51 -1.44
N SER A 121 -24.50 -15.73 -1.85
CA SER A 121 -24.88 -15.87 -3.26
C SER A 121 -26.17 -15.11 -3.56
N GLY A 122 -26.17 -14.42 -4.70
CA GLY A 122 -27.28 -13.58 -5.17
C GLY A 122 -26.82 -12.18 -5.55
N GLU A 123 -27.77 -11.35 -5.99
CA GLU A 123 -27.51 -9.94 -6.30
C GLU A 123 -27.20 -9.15 -5.02
N PRO A 124 -26.20 -8.25 -5.05
CA PRO A 124 -25.93 -7.34 -3.95
C PRO A 124 -27.18 -6.53 -3.55
N LEU A 125 -27.40 -6.41 -2.25
CA LEU A 125 -28.50 -5.62 -1.70
C LEU A 125 -28.18 -4.13 -1.75
N THR A 126 -29.21 -3.28 -1.78
CA THR A 126 -29.04 -1.82 -1.65
C THR A 126 -28.57 -1.45 -0.24
N GLN A 127 -27.92 -0.29 -0.09
CA GLN A 127 -27.46 0.21 1.22
C GLN A 127 -28.58 0.19 2.26
N GLU A 128 -29.77 0.69 1.93
CA GLU A 128 -30.94 0.69 2.83
C GLU A 128 -31.31 -0.73 3.30
N GLN A 129 -31.28 -1.72 2.40
CA GLN A 129 -31.57 -3.12 2.75
C GLN A 129 -30.50 -3.73 3.65
N ARG A 130 -29.22 -3.43 3.41
CA ARG A 130 -28.11 -3.90 4.24
C ARG A 130 -28.22 -3.34 5.66
N THR A 131 -28.47 -2.03 5.79
CA THR A 131 -28.70 -1.39 7.09
C THR A 131 -29.92 -1.99 7.80
N GLN A 132 -31.03 -2.25 7.08
CA GLN A 132 -32.21 -2.91 7.65
C GLN A 132 -31.92 -4.35 8.12
N ASN A 133 -31.12 -5.12 7.37
CA ASN A 133 -30.75 -6.47 7.75
C ASN A 133 -29.90 -6.48 9.03
N LEU A 134 -28.87 -5.63 9.08
CA LEU A 134 -28.01 -5.51 10.26
C LEU A 134 -28.82 -5.06 11.48
N ALA A 135 -29.67 -4.04 11.32
CA ALA A 135 -30.57 -3.59 12.39
C ALA A 135 -31.46 -4.73 12.89
N LYS A 136 -32.02 -5.55 11.98
CA LYS A 136 -32.86 -6.68 12.35
C LYS A 136 -32.08 -7.74 13.15
N SER A 137 -30.84 -8.03 12.78
CA SER A 137 -29.97 -8.96 13.52
C SER A 137 -29.63 -8.45 14.92
N MET A 138 -29.28 -7.16 15.05
CA MET A 138 -29.00 -6.54 16.34
C MET A 138 -30.22 -6.52 17.27
N ILE A 139 -31.41 -6.23 16.74
CA ILE A 139 -32.67 -6.31 17.50
C ILE A 139 -32.93 -7.74 17.99
N THR A 140 -32.71 -8.75 17.14
CA THR A 140 -32.84 -10.16 17.55
C THR A 140 -31.85 -10.51 18.66
N ALA A 141 -30.58 -10.11 18.58
CA ALA A 141 -29.61 -10.36 19.65
C ALA A 141 -30.00 -9.67 20.97
N HIS A 142 -30.53 -8.44 20.91
CA HIS A 142 -31.09 -7.77 22.07
C HIS A 142 -32.26 -8.55 22.70
N GLU A 143 -33.19 -9.07 21.89
CA GLU A 143 -34.30 -9.93 22.36
C GLU A 143 -33.79 -11.24 23.00
N LEU A 144 -32.66 -11.76 22.52
CA LEU A 144 -31.99 -12.92 23.12
C LEU A 144 -31.38 -12.61 24.49
N GLY A 145 -31.14 -11.34 24.82
CA GLY A 145 -30.56 -10.88 26.08
C GLY A 145 -29.18 -10.24 25.93
N GLY A 146 -28.67 -10.12 24.69
CA GLY A 146 -27.32 -9.70 24.39
C GLY A 146 -27.06 -8.20 24.46
N ILE A 147 -25.80 -7.87 24.71
CA ILE A 147 -25.20 -6.55 24.48
C ILE A 147 -24.67 -6.53 23.05
N ILE A 148 -24.84 -5.42 22.33
CA ILE A 148 -24.39 -5.28 20.95
C ILE A 148 -23.08 -4.52 20.91
N THR A 149 -22.10 -5.03 20.16
CA THR A 149 -20.88 -4.30 19.79
C THR A 149 -20.73 -4.25 18.27
N LEU A 150 -20.19 -3.15 17.76
CA LEU A 150 -19.98 -2.85 16.36
C LEU A 150 -18.54 -2.35 16.17
N SER A 151 -17.67 -3.21 15.64
CA SER A 151 -16.36 -2.80 15.11
C SER A 151 -16.53 -2.11 13.76
N MET A 152 -15.44 -1.57 13.22
CA MET A 152 -15.47 -1.04 11.86
C MET A 152 -14.23 -1.40 11.07
N HIS A 153 -14.46 -1.73 9.81
CA HIS A 153 -13.45 -2.06 8.82
C HIS A 153 -13.77 -1.42 7.46
N PRO A 154 -13.91 -0.09 7.38
CA PRO A 154 -14.23 0.61 6.13
C PRO A 154 -13.21 0.36 5.02
N ASP A 155 -13.70 0.24 3.79
CA ASP A 155 -12.90 0.30 2.57
C ASP A 155 -12.07 1.62 2.55
N ASN A 156 -10.93 1.59 1.85
CA ASN A 156 -10.07 2.74 1.66
C ASN A 156 -10.78 3.78 0.76
N PHE A 157 -11.07 4.96 1.30
CA PHE A 157 -11.79 6.02 0.58
C PHE A 157 -11.04 6.63 -0.61
N VAL A 158 -9.72 6.44 -0.69
CA VAL A 158 -8.87 6.96 -1.76
C VAL A 158 -8.78 5.98 -2.92
N THR A 159 -8.50 4.71 -2.63
CA THR A 159 -8.26 3.68 -3.65
C THR A 159 -9.50 2.86 -4.00
N GLY A 160 -10.47 2.79 -3.08
CA GLY A 160 -11.66 1.95 -3.16
C GLY A 160 -11.41 0.49 -2.77
N GLU A 161 -10.20 0.14 -2.35
CA GLU A 161 -9.82 -1.21 -1.93
C GLU A 161 -10.15 -1.47 -0.46
N TYR A 162 -9.88 -2.69 0.01
CA TYR A 162 -10.20 -3.13 1.37
C TYR A 162 -9.38 -2.39 2.44
N TYR A 163 -9.81 -2.42 3.71
CA TYR A 163 -9.17 -1.69 4.83
C TYR A 163 -7.65 -1.89 5.00
N GLY A 164 -7.13 -3.00 4.49
CA GLY A 164 -5.71 -3.36 4.57
C GLY A 164 -4.85 -2.71 3.49
N ASP A 165 -5.47 -2.08 2.49
CA ASP A 165 -4.78 -1.19 1.57
C ASP A 165 -4.49 0.13 2.29
N THR A 166 -3.23 0.34 2.65
CA THR A 166 -2.78 1.51 3.41
C THR A 166 -2.40 2.70 2.52
N ASP A 167 -2.52 2.59 1.20
CA ASP A 167 -2.11 3.63 0.28
C ASP A 167 -3.01 4.87 0.33
N GLY A 168 -2.49 6.00 -0.13
CA GLY A 168 -3.27 7.22 -0.36
C GLY A 168 -3.40 8.18 0.83
N ASN A 169 -2.78 7.90 1.98
CA ASN A 169 -2.83 8.75 3.18
C ASN A 169 -4.26 9.12 3.58
N VAL A 170 -5.10 8.09 3.72
CA VAL A 170 -6.56 8.19 3.80
C VAL A 170 -7.03 9.13 4.90
N VAL A 171 -6.47 9.06 6.12
CA VAL A 171 -6.93 9.90 7.23
C VAL A 171 -6.83 11.39 6.89
N LYS A 172 -5.72 11.82 6.27
CA LYS A 172 -5.54 13.22 5.85
C LYS A 172 -6.59 13.64 4.81
N THR A 173 -7.00 12.74 3.92
CA THR A 173 -7.94 13.07 2.83
C THR A 173 -9.40 13.04 3.26
N ILE A 174 -9.75 12.32 4.34
CA ILE A 174 -11.12 12.24 4.88
C ILE A 174 -11.38 13.21 6.03
N LEU A 175 -10.33 13.76 6.66
CA LEU A 175 -10.49 14.84 7.65
C LEU A 175 -11.12 16.09 7.01
N PRO A 176 -11.77 16.97 7.80
CA PRO A 176 -12.33 18.22 7.29
C PRO A 176 -11.31 19.02 6.47
N GLY A 177 -11.70 19.43 5.27
CA GLY A 177 -10.84 20.11 4.30
C GLY A 177 -10.12 19.16 3.31
N GLY A 178 -10.12 17.86 3.57
CA GLY A 178 -9.61 16.84 2.66
C GLY A 178 -10.57 16.54 1.50
N VAL A 179 -10.01 16.00 0.41
CA VAL A 179 -10.73 15.77 -0.87
C VAL A 179 -11.78 14.65 -0.81
N HIS A 180 -11.67 13.73 0.15
CA HIS A 180 -12.59 12.60 0.38
C HIS A 180 -13.45 12.78 1.64
N HIS A 181 -13.50 14.01 2.19
CA HIS A 181 -14.25 14.31 3.40
C HIS A 181 -15.75 14.02 3.26
N ASP A 182 -16.34 14.37 2.12
CA ASP A 182 -17.76 14.16 1.86
C ASP A 182 -18.10 12.67 1.69
N ASP A 183 -17.19 11.88 1.10
CA ASP A 183 -17.34 10.42 0.97
C ASP A 183 -17.38 9.76 2.36
N TYR A 184 -16.51 10.21 3.28
CA TYR A 184 -16.52 9.73 4.66
C TYR A 184 -17.80 10.11 5.40
N ASN A 185 -18.34 11.32 5.18
CA ASN A 185 -19.60 11.75 5.78
C ASN A 185 -20.79 10.92 5.29
N GLU A 186 -20.86 10.63 3.98
CA GLU A 186 -21.88 9.74 3.41
C GLU A 186 -21.79 8.33 4.01
N TRP A 187 -20.57 7.84 4.26
CA TRP A 187 -20.39 6.57 4.95
C TRP A 187 -20.84 6.62 6.43
N LEU A 188 -20.52 7.69 7.16
CA LEU A 188 -20.98 7.90 8.54
C LEU A 188 -22.51 8.00 8.64
N ASP A 189 -23.17 8.57 7.64
CA ASP A 189 -24.64 8.64 7.58
C ASP A 189 -25.27 7.23 7.63
N ASN A 190 -24.63 6.20 7.07
CA ASN A 190 -25.11 4.82 7.18
C ASN A 190 -25.08 4.29 8.62
N ILE A 191 -24.10 4.71 9.42
CA ILE A 191 -23.98 4.35 10.85
C ILE A 191 -25.03 5.12 11.67
N VAL A 192 -25.30 6.38 11.32
CA VAL A 192 -26.41 7.17 11.91
C VAL A 192 -27.75 6.52 11.63
N ASP A 193 -27.99 6.10 10.38
CA ASP A 193 -29.23 5.41 9.98
C ASP A 193 -29.40 4.08 10.75
N LEU A 194 -28.33 3.30 10.91
CA LEU A 194 -28.34 2.09 11.73
C LEU A 194 -28.75 2.41 13.18
N SER A 195 -28.14 3.42 13.79
CA SER A 195 -28.46 3.88 15.15
C SER A 195 -29.95 4.20 15.32
N HIS A 196 -30.56 4.83 14.32
CA HIS A 196 -31.98 5.19 14.35
C HIS A 196 -32.91 3.99 14.15
N LEU A 197 -32.48 2.96 13.42
CA LEU A 197 -33.26 1.75 13.14
C LEU A 197 -33.21 0.71 14.28
N VAL A 198 -32.14 0.69 15.07
CA VAL A 198 -31.92 -0.29 16.14
C VAL A 198 -32.71 0.10 17.41
N VAL A 199 -34.01 -0.22 17.38
CA VAL A 199 -34.98 0.06 18.46
C VAL A 199 -35.70 -1.20 18.93
N ASP A 200 -36.05 -1.24 20.22
CA ASP A 200 -36.86 -2.32 20.82
C ASP A 200 -38.36 -2.22 20.42
N GLU A 201 -39.17 -3.20 20.84
CA GLU A 201 -40.61 -3.22 20.56
C GLU A 201 -41.39 -2.00 21.12
N ASP A 202 -40.85 -1.34 22.15
CA ASP A 202 -41.42 -0.15 22.78
C ASP A 202 -40.90 1.15 22.14
N GLY A 203 -39.99 1.07 21.17
CA GLY A 203 -39.39 2.19 20.45
C GLY A 203 -38.22 2.86 21.19
N HIS A 204 -37.62 2.19 22.18
CA HIS A 204 -36.38 2.66 22.80
C HIS A 204 -35.18 2.25 21.95
N HIS A 205 -34.25 3.17 21.69
CA HIS A 205 -33.00 2.83 21.02
C HIS A 205 -32.18 1.84 21.85
N ILE A 206 -31.81 0.73 21.22
CA ILE A 206 -30.97 -0.30 21.81
C ILE A 206 -29.52 0.20 21.78
N PRO A 207 -28.75 0.10 22.88
CA PRO A 207 -27.38 0.58 22.87
C PRO A 207 -26.44 -0.28 22.03
N ILE A 208 -25.47 0.36 21.41
CA ILE A 208 -24.41 -0.28 20.62
C ILE A 208 -23.06 0.20 21.16
N ILE A 209 -22.15 -0.72 21.47
CA ILE A 209 -20.75 -0.38 21.72
C ILE A 209 -20.08 -0.21 20.35
N PHE A 210 -19.78 1.02 19.94
CA PHE A 210 -19.12 1.30 18.67
C PHE A 210 -17.62 1.52 18.90
N ARG A 211 -16.78 0.84 18.11
CA ARG A 211 -15.33 0.79 18.31
C ARG A 211 -14.57 1.26 17.06
N PRO A 212 -14.47 2.59 16.85
CA PRO A 212 -13.87 3.13 15.65
C PRO A 212 -12.33 3.04 15.66
N PHE A 213 -11.75 2.79 14.48
CA PHE A 213 -10.31 2.83 14.19
C PHE A 213 -9.44 2.05 15.20
N HIS A 214 -9.78 0.79 15.44
CA HIS A 214 -9.06 -0.07 16.38
C HIS A 214 -7.68 -0.50 15.87
N GLU A 215 -6.83 -1.00 16.77
CA GLU A 215 -5.47 -1.47 16.48
C GLU A 215 -4.56 -0.47 15.75
N GLN A 216 -4.86 0.81 15.88
CA GLN A 216 -4.21 1.91 15.17
C GLN A 216 -2.69 2.02 15.41
N ASN A 217 -2.17 1.46 16.50
CA ASN A 217 -0.73 1.41 16.79
C ASN A 217 0.01 0.37 15.94
N GLY A 218 -0.71 -0.46 15.19
CA GLY A 218 -0.19 -1.29 14.11
C GLY A 218 -0.12 -0.55 12.77
N SER A 219 0.19 -1.30 11.71
CA SER A 219 0.41 -0.76 10.34
C SER A 219 -0.31 -1.58 9.25
N TRP A 220 -1.29 -2.41 9.63
CA TRP A 220 -2.05 -3.25 8.71
C TRP A 220 -3.40 -2.64 8.30
N PHE A 221 -3.76 -1.47 8.85
CA PHE A 221 -4.94 -0.71 8.47
C PHE A 221 -4.53 0.67 7.95
N TRP A 222 -5.30 1.26 7.04
CA TRP A 222 -4.99 2.59 6.50
C TRP A 222 -5.03 3.71 7.54
N TRP A 223 -5.68 3.51 8.69
CA TRP A 223 -5.67 4.42 9.85
C TRP A 223 -4.52 4.14 10.84
N GLY A 224 -3.62 3.21 10.51
CA GLY A 224 -2.51 2.78 11.35
C GLY A 224 -1.36 3.78 11.43
N ALA A 225 -0.44 3.55 12.37
CA ALA A 225 0.64 4.46 12.75
C ALA A 225 1.68 4.72 11.64
N SER A 226 1.75 3.86 10.61
CA SER A 226 2.66 4.06 9.47
C SER A 226 2.16 5.12 8.49
N THR A 227 0.86 5.40 8.47
CA THR A 227 0.22 6.32 7.52
C THR A 227 -0.49 7.48 8.19
N THR A 228 -0.73 7.38 9.50
CA THR A 228 -1.52 8.33 10.28
C THR A 228 -0.73 8.79 11.50
N THR A 229 -0.54 10.10 11.68
CA THR A 229 0.10 10.61 12.90
C THR A 229 -0.81 10.47 14.13
N PRO A 230 -0.27 10.43 15.36
CA PRO A 230 -1.09 10.42 16.58
C PRO A 230 -2.15 11.52 16.62
N GLU A 231 -1.84 12.72 16.12
CA GLU A 231 -2.79 13.84 16.12
C GLU A 231 -3.82 13.75 15.00
N GLN A 232 -3.48 13.21 13.84
CA GLN A 232 -4.45 12.85 12.81
C GLN A 232 -5.43 11.79 13.30
N TYR A 233 -4.93 10.76 14.00
CA TYR A 233 -5.78 9.73 14.61
C TYR A 233 -6.74 10.33 15.63
N LYS A 234 -6.23 11.14 16.57
CA LYS A 234 -7.09 11.83 17.56
C LYS A 234 -8.12 12.73 16.86
N ALA A 235 -7.73 13.43 15.80
CA ALA A 235 -8.62 14.28 15.03
C ALA A 235 -9.76 13.48 14.37
N ILE A 236 -9.46 12.39 13.67
CA ILE A 236 -10.49 11.61 12.96
C ILE A 236 -11.40 10.86 13.94
N PHE A 237 -10.85 10.38 15.06
CA PHE A 237 -11.65 9.77 16.12
C PHE A 237 -12.63 10.78 16.72
N ARG A 238 -12.15 11.97 17.10
CA ARG A 238 -13.00 13.04 17.66
C ARG A 238 -14.06 13.48 16.66
N TYR A 239 -13.67 13.66 15.40
CA TYR A 239 -14.58 14.04 14.32
C TYR A 239 -15.73 13.05 14.18
N THR A 240 -15.40 11.75 14.13
CA THR A 240 -16.37 10.66 13.99
C THR A 240 -17.38 10.65 15.13
N VAL A 241 -16.88 10.74 16.36
CA VAL A 241 -17.71 10.73 17.56
C VAL A 241 -18.61 11.98 17.63
N GLU A 242 -18.09 13.16 17.28
CA GLU A 242 -18.89 14.39 17.19
C GLU A 242 -19.94 14.31 16.08
N TYR A 243 -19.58 13.78 14.91
CA TYR A 243 -20.50 13.62 13.79
C TYR A 243 -21.70 12.76 14.21
N LEU A 244 -21.46 11.59 14.81
CA LEU A 244 -22.53 10.70 15.28
C LEU A 244 -23.45 11.38 16.31
N ARG A 245 -22.88 12.09 17.29
CA ARG A 245 -23.66 12.80 18.32
C ARG A 245 -24.52 13.92 17.73
N GLU A 246 -23.93 14.75 16.88
CA GLU A 246 -24.62 15.89 16.27
C GLU A 246 -25.74 15.45 15.32
N HIS A 247 -25.64 14.26 14.73
CA HIS A 247 -26.68 13.62 13.92
C HIS A 247 -27.67 12.76 14.74
N GLY A 248 -27.64 12.89 16.08
CA GLY A 248 -28.63 12.34 16.98
C GLY A 248 -28.47 10.86 17.31
N ALA A 249 -27.31 10.26 17.01
CA ALA A 249 -27.01 8.86 17.36
C ALA A 249 -26.69 8.71 18.86
N ASN A 250 -27.72 8.85 19.69
CA ASN A 250 -27.60 8.90 21.15
C ASN A 250 -27.54 7.53 21.83
N ASN A 251 -27.44 6.44 21.06
CA ASN A 251 -27.40 5.07 21.59
C ASN A 251 -26.00 4.42 21.58
N PHE A 252 -24.95 5.13 21.19
CA PHE A 252 -23.58 4.59 21.18
C PHE A 252 -22.85 4.73 22.53
N LEU A 253 -22.09 3.70 22.90
CA LEU A 253 -20.93 3.78 23.79
C LEU A 253 -19.66 3.67 22.93
N ILE A 254 -18.65 4.50 23.17
CA ILE A 254 -17.46 4.56 22.32
C ILE A 254 -16.30 3.75 22.92
N GLY A 255 -15.80 2.76 22.19
CA GLY A 255 -14.61 1.98 22.54
C GLY A 255 -13.34 2.50 21.87
N PHE A 256 -12.25 2.60 22.62
CA PHE A 256 -10.89 2.87 22.12
C PHE A 256 -9.99 1.68 22.45
N SER A 257 -9.46 1.01 21.43
CA SER A 257 -8.76 -0.27 21.60
C SER A 257 -7.52 -0.38 20.72
N PRO A 258 -6.37 0.13 21.19
CA PRO A 258 -5.06 -0.20 20.63
C PRO A 258 -4.77 -1.71 20.70
N ASN A 259 -3.90 -2.20 19.82
CA ASN A 259 -3.35 -3.55 19.87
C ASN A 259 -2.35 -3.69 21.05
N GLY A 260 -2.36 -4.85 21.71
CA GLY A 260 -1.43 -5.22 22.77
C GLY A 260 -0.05 -5.56 22.21
N ALA A 261 0.81 -4.54 22.07
CA ALA A 261 2.22 -4.70 21.73
C ALA A 261 3.08 -4.82 23.00
N SER A 262 3.52 -3.69 23.56
CA SER A 262 4.37 -3.64 24.76
C SER A 262 3.55 -3.71 26.05
N ALA A 263 3.55 -4.88 26.69
CA ALA A 263 2.64 -5.15 27.80
C ALA A 263 2.82 -4.20 28.99
N GLY A 264 1.75 -3.47 29.35
CA GLY A 264 1.72 -2.53 30.47
C GLY A 264 2.37 -1.16 30.20
N ASP A 265 2.67 -0.80 28.95
CA ASP A 265 3.17 0.53 28.59
C ASP A 265 2.00 1.53 28.41
N LEU A 266 1.71 2.28 29.47
CA LEU A 266 0.64 3.27 29.48
C LEU A 266 0.93 4.46 28.56
N GLU A 267 2.19 4.82 28.36
CA GLU A 267 2.56 5.95 27.50
C GLU A 267 2.25 5.61 26.04
N GLN A 268 2.64 4.43 25.59
CA GLN A 268 2.29 3.91 24.26
C GLN A 268 0.78 3.77 24.09
N TYR A 269 0.08 3.22 25.09
CA TYR A 269 -1.38 3.06 25.03
C TYR A 269 -2.12 4.41 24.88
N LEU A 270 -1.65 5.45 25.57
CA LEU A 270 -2.28 6.77 25.56
C LEU A 270 -1.80 7.71 24.45
N GLU A 271 -0.79 7.33 23.66
CA GLU A 271 -0.20 8.15 22.60
C GLU A 271 -1.26 8.72 21.65
N THR A 272 -2.24 7.91 21.29
CA THR A 272 -3.34 8.25 20.37
C THR A 272 -4.69 8.41 21.05
N TYR A 273 -4.71 8.47 22.39
CA TYR A 273 -5.94 8.60 23.15
C TYR A 273 -6.67 9.92 22.83
N PRO A 274 -7.92 9.88 22.32
CA PRO A 274 -8.62 11.08 21.85
C PRO A 274 -9.11 11.98 22.99
N GLY A 275 -9.15 11.46 24.22
CA GLY A 275 -9.50 12.19 25.44
C GLY A 275 -10.79 11.70 26.11
N ASP A 276 -10.99 12.08 27.37
CA ASP A 276 -12.05 11.55 28.25
C ASP A 276 -13.48 11.83 27.79
N ASP A 277 -13.67 12.85 26.96
CA ASP A 277 -14.96 13.26 26.41
C ASP A 277 -15.34 12.47 25.15
N TYR A 278 -14.45 11.60 24.66
CA TYR A 278 -14.61 10.87 23.41
C TYR A 278 -14.64 9.35 23.58
N VAL A 279 -14.26 8.83 24.75
CA VAL A 279 -14.17 7.38 25.00
C VAL A 279 -15.02 6.99 26.21
N ASP A 280 -15.80 5.92 26.10
CA ASP A 280 -16.53 5.30 27.21
C ASP A 280 -15.82 4.05 27.74
N ILE A 281 -15.17 3.29 26.84
CA ILE A 281 -14.55 1.99 27.11
C ILE A 281 -13.09 2.01 26.65
N LEU A 282 -12.17 1.74 27.58
CA LEU A 282 -10.76 1.46 27.31
C LEU A 282 -10.61 -0.03 26.99
N GLY A 283 -10.37 -0.33 25.73
CA GLY A 283 -10.17 -1.68 25.22
C GLY A 283 -8.70 -1.99 24.95
N ILE A 284 -8.41 -3.27 24.78
CA ILE A 284 -7.18 -3.74 24.16
C ILE A 284 -7.46 -4.99 23.34
N ASP A 285 -6.82 -5.10 22.20
CA ASP A 285 -6.91 -6.26 21.30
C ASP A 285 -5.62 -7.06 21.41
N ARG A 286 -5.69 -8.38 21.66
CA ARG A 286 -4.47 -9.21 21.74
C ARG A 286 -4.76 -10.66 21.39
N TYR A 287 -4.09 -11.14 20.35
CA TYR A 287 -4.10 -12.54 19.95
C TYR A 287 -2.84 -13.27 20.40
N ASP A 288 -2.94 -14.58 20.60
CA ASP A 288 -1.81 -15.46 20.91
C ASP A 288 -1.12 -15.96 19.62
N THR A 289 -0.12 -16.83 19.73
CA THR A 289 0.62 -17.39 18.59
C THR A 289 0.17 -18.82 18.30
N LYS A 290 -0.35 -19.08 17.08
CA LYS A 290 -0.99 -20.36 16.70
C LYS A 290 -0.13 -21.61 16.97
N SER A 291 1.19 -21.50 16.80
CA SER A 291 2.14 -22.61 16.98
C SER A 291 2.58 -22.84 18.43
N ASN A 292 2.34 -21.89 19.34
CA ASN A 292 2.79 -21.92 20.73
C ASN A 292 1.79 -21.27 21.70
N ALA A 293 0.49 -21.47 21.45
CA ALA A 293 -0.54 -20.80 22.23
C ALA A 293 -0.57 -21.29 23.69
N GLY A 294 -0.89 -20.38 24.62
CA GLY A 294 -0.95 -20.60 26.05
C GLY A 294 0.41 -20.51 26.73
N SER A 295 1.36 -19.78 26.13
CA SER A 295 2.65 -19.50 26.76
C SER A 295 2.47 -18.64 28.01
N GLN A 296 3.30 -18.87 29.04
CA GLN A 296 3.22 -18.10 30.28
C GLN A 296 3.57 -16.63 30.04
N GLU A 297 4.45 -16.36 29.09
CA GLU A 297 4.85 -15.04 28.64
C GLU A 297 3.64 -14.26 28.11
N TRP A 298 2.88 -14.85 27.18
CA TRP A 298 1.67 -14.24 26.62
C TRP A 298 0.59 -14.02 27.68
N LEU A 299 0.31 -15.03 28.52
CA LEU A 299 -0.67 -14.92 29.60
C LEU A 299 -0.32 -13.82 30.61
N THR A 300 0.97 -13.65 30.91
CA THR A 300 1.46 -12.58 31.79
C THR A 300 1.31 -11.21 31.12
N ALA A 301 1.54 -11.12 29.80
CA ALA A 301 1.34 -9.91 29.03
C ALA A 301 -0.14 -9.48 29.01
N VAL A 302 -1.06 -10.42 28.77
CA VAL A 302 -2.51 -10.19 28.88
C VAL A 302 -2.87 -9.63 30.26
N ALA A 303 -2.45 -10.30 31.34
CA ALA A 303 -2.77 -9.84 32.69
C ALA A 303 -2.24 -8.43 33.00
N LYS A 304 -1.02 -8.11 32.55
CA LYS A 304 -0.41 -6.78 32.68
C LYS A 304 -1.22 -5.70 31.96
N ASP A 305 -1.57 -5.94 30.70
CA ASP A 305 -2.33 -5.02 29.87
C ASP A 305 -3.71 -4.74 30.46
N LEU A 306 -4.43 -5.80 30.85
CA LEU A 306 -5.77 -5.69 31.41
C LEU A 306 -5.77 -4.98 32.76
N ALA A 307 -4.77 -5.22 33.61
CA ALA A 307 -4.62 -4.50 34.87
C ALA A 307 -4.32 -3.01 34.64
N MET A 308 -3.47 -2.68 33.66
CA MET A 308 -3.17 -1.30 33.28
C MET A 308 -4.43 -0.55 32.84
N ILE A 309 -5.16 -1.07 31.85
CA ILE A 309 -6.36 -0.38 31.33
C ILE A 309 -7.50 -0.33 32.36
N SER A 310 -7.62 -1.33 33.22
CA SER A 310 -8.65 -1.35 34.27
C SER A 310 -8.43 -0.30 35.33
N LYS A 311 -7.17 -0.11 35.74
CA LYS A 311 -6.81 0.98 36.66
C LYS A 311 -7.08 2.34 36.02
N GLU A 312 -6.70 2.50 34.76
CA GLU A 312 -6.92 3.75 34.03
C GLU A 312 -8.41 4.05 33.85
N ALA A 313 -9.22 3.03 33.57
CA ALA A 313 -10.66 3.14 33.47
C ALA A 313 -11.29 3.56 34.82
N GLU A 314 -10.87 2.94 35.93
CA GLU A 314 -11.35 3.30 37.27
C GLU A 314 -11.04 4.77 37.60
N ASP A 315 -9.78 5.21 37.40
CA ASP A 315 -9.34 6.58 37.70
C ASP A 315 -10.12 7.63 36.86
N ARG A 316 -10.47 7.29 35.62
CA ARG A 316 -11.25 8.14 34.71
C ARG A 316 -12.77 8.01 34.88
N GLY A 317 -13.24 7.04 35.65
CA GLY A 317 -14.66 6.70 35.77
C GLY A 317 -15.26 6.17 34.46
N LYS A 318 -14.48 5.38 33.72
CA LYS A 318 -14.78 4.72 32.45
C LYS A 318 -14.94 3.20 32.68
N ILE A 319 -14.98 2.42 31.60
CA ILE A 319 -15.06 0.96 31.60
C ILE A 319 -13.77 0.41 30.97
N SER A 320 -13.28 -0.74 31.41
CA SER A 320 -12.23 -1.50 30.71
C SER A 320 -12.79 -2.78 30.09
N ALA A 321 -12.21 -3.24 28.99
CA ALA A 321 -12.59 -4.48 28.33
C ALA A 321 -11.42 -5.12 27.58
N PHE A 322 -11.48 -6.45 27.41
CA PHE A 322 -10.62 -7.16 26.46
C PHE A 322 -11.37 -7.24 25.13
N THR A 323 -11.26 -6.16 24.35
CA THR A 323 -12.15 -5.90 23.22
C THR A 323 -12.03 -6.93 22.12
N GLU A 324 -10.82 -7.46 21.90
CA GLU A 324 -10.59 -8.63 21.06
C GLU A 324 -9.53 -9.57 21.65
N PHE A 325 -9.81 -10.87 21.54
CA PHE A 325 -8.84 -11.90 21.88
C PHE A 325 -9.05 -13.18 21.08
N GLY A 326 -8.02 -14.01 21.00
CA GLY A 326 -8.16 -15.32 20.38
C GLY A 326 -6.89 -16.14 20.39
N TYR A 327 -7.05 -17.40 20.00
CA TYR A 327 -5.98 -18.39 19.93
C TYR A 327 -4.82 -17.95 19.03
N SER A 328 -5.13 -17.24 17.95
CA SER A 328 -4.16 -16.49 17.13
C SER A 328 -4.87 -15.55 16.17
N PRO A 329 -4.15 -14.64 15.48
CA PRO A 329 -4.75 -13.83 14.41
C PRO A 329 -5.37 -14.68 13.28
N THR A 330 -4.97 -15.95 13.14
CA THR A 330 -5.52 -16.91 12.15
C THR A 330 -6.30 -18.04 12.83
N GLY A 331 -6.90 -17.75 13.98
CA GLY A 331 -7.72 -18.71 14.74
C GLY A 331 -6.93 -19.89 15.31
N MET A 332 -7.67 -20.91 15.75
CA MET A 332 -7.12 -22.17 16.27
C MET A 332 -6.73 -23.16 15.16
N ASN A 333 -5.99 -24.20 15.52
CA ASN A 333 -5.69 -25.31 14.63
C ASN A 333 -6.90 -26.25 14.55
N GLU A 334 -7.04 -27.00 13.45
CA GLU A 334 -8.06 -28.06 13.35
C GLU A 334 -7.77 -29.21 14.35
N GLU A 335 -6.50 -29.55 14.53
CA GLU A 335 -6.00 -30.51 15.53
C GLU A 335 -4.61 -30.06 16.06
N GLY A 336 -4.21 -30.54 17.24
CA GLY A 336 -2.88 -30.29 17.81
C GLY A 336 -2.73 -29.00 18.63
N ASN A 337 -3.84 -28.43 19.09
CA ASN A 337 -3.90 -27.26 19.94
C ASN A 337 -3.40 -27.55 21.37
N ASN A 338 -2.90 -26.51 22.05
CA ASN A 338 -2.83 -26.49 23.51
C ASN A 338 -4.24 -26.59 24.12
N LEU A 339 -4.56 -27.77 24.65
CA LEU A 339 -5.90 -28.08 25.17
C LEU A 339 -6.29 -27.27 26.41
N GLN A 340 -5.35 -26.68 27.14
CA GLN A 340 -5.60 -25.93 28.38
C GLN A 340 -5.79 -24.43 28.16
N TRP A 341 -5.72 -23.97 26.91
CA TRP A 341 -5.69 -22.54 26.57
C TRP A 341 -6.83 -21.71 27.19
N TRP A 342 -8.07 -22.20 27.16
CA TRP A 342 -9.23 -21.50 27.75
C TRP A 342 -9.16 -21.39 29.27
N GLU A 343 -8.73 -22.45 29.96
CA GLU A 343 -8.59 -22.46 31.42
C GLU A 343 -7.43 -21.55 31.86
N ASP A 344 -6.29 -21.66 31.18
CA ASP A 344 -5.10 -20.88 31.49
C ASP A 344 -5.33 -19.37 31.25
N LEU A 345 -6.03 -19.01 30.17
CA LEU A 345 -6.42 -17.63 29.90
C LEU A 345 -7.35 -17.08 30.99
N LEU A 346 -8.41 -17.81 31.34
CA LEU A 346 -9.34 -17.37 32.37
C LEU A 346 -8.62 -17.20 33.72
N SER A 347 -7.77 -18.15 34.10
CA SER A 347 -6.98 -18.07 35.33
C SER A 347 -6.01 -16.88 35.32
N ALA A 348 -5.39 -16.59 34.17
CA ALA A 348 -4.50 -15.43 34.01
C ALA A 348 -5.23 -14.08 34.15
N ILE A 349 -6.54 -14.03 33.92
CA ILE A 349 -7.36 -12.83 34.07
C ILE A 349 -7.96 -12.75 35.49
N MET A 350 -8.65 -13.80 35.92
CA MET A 350 -9.49 -13.77 37.13
C MET A 350 -8.73 -14.09 38.43
N ASP A 351 -7.69 -14.92 38.36
CA ASP A 351 -6.98 -15.47 39.54
C ASP A 351 -5.53 -14.98 39.67
N ASN A 352 -5.10 -14.01 38.84
CA ASN A 352 -3.71 -13.60 38.78
C ASN A 352 -3.27 -12.81 40.04
N PRO A 353 -2.32 -13.34 40.85
CA PRO A 353 -1.93 -12.69 42.09
C PRO A 353 -1.03 -11.46 41.89
N ASP A 354 -0.36 -11.36 40.74
CA ASP A 354 0.57 -10.27 40.43
C ASP A 354 -0.17 -9.07 39.79
N TYR A 355 -1.28 -9.35 39.10
CA TYR A 355 -2.11 -8.36 38.40
C TYR A 355 -3.61 -8.54 38.71
N PRO A 356 -4.03 -8.40 39.98
CA PRO A 356 -5.41 -8.64 40.38
C PRO A 356 -6.42 -7.68 39.73
N GLU A 357 -5.98 -6.50 39.29
CA GLU A 357 -6.83 -5.55 38.56
C GLU A 357 -7.21 -6.03 37.15
N ALA A 358 -6.57 -7.08 36.60
CA ALA A 358 -6.94 -7.66 35.32
C ALA A 358 -8.39 -8.19 35.31
N ALA A 359 -8.87 -8.69 36.46
CA ALA A 359 -10.22 -9.20 36.64
C ALA A 359 -11.31 -8.10 36.61
N ASN A 360 -10.94 -6.82 36.59
CA ASN A 360 -11.90 -5.70 36.60
C ASN A 360 -12.45 -5.35 35.21
N ILE A 361 -12.03 -6.06 34.15
CA ILE A 361 -12.62 -5.87 32.83
C ILE A 361 -14.10 -6.25 32.80
N ALA A 362 -14.92 -5.48 32.08
CA ALA A 362 -16.34 -5.76 32.00
C ALA A 362 -16.65 -6.95 31.08
N PHE A 363 -15.96 -7.05 29.94
CA PHE A 363 -16.17 -8.12 28.97
C PHE A 363 -14.89 -8.51 28.24
N MET A 364 -14.90 -9.72 27.66
CA MET A 364 -13.90 -10.22 26.74
C MET A 364 -14.58 -10.78 25.49
N SER A 365 -14.19 -10.34 24.29
CA SER A 365 -14.83 -10.77 23.04
C SER A 365 -13.85 -11.47 22.10
N THR A 366 -14.22 -12.65 21.59
CA THR A 366 -13.43 -13.36 20.58
C THR A 366 -14.00 -13.16 19.17
N TRP A 367 -13.24 -13.59 18.16
CA TRP A 367 -13.54 -13.30 16.76
C TRP A 367 -14.49 -14.31 16.09
N ALA A 368 -14.77 -14.07 14.81
CA ALA A 368 -15.81 -14.76 14.05
C ALA A 368 -15.37 -16.13 13.54
N ASN A 369 -16.29 -17.11 13.57
CA ASN A 369 -16.06 -18.44 13.00
C ASN A 369 -16.39 -18.50 11.49
N PHE A 370 -15.67 -17.74 10.65
CA PHE A 370 -15.85 -17.82 9.19
C PHE A 370 -15.43 -19.18 8.60
N GLY A 371 -14.52 -19.91 9.26
CA GLY A 371 -14.11 -21.26 8.89
C GLY A 371 -12.58 -21.48 8.85
N PHE A 372 -12.18 -22.76 8.77
CA PHE A 372 -10.78 -23.14 8.54
C PHE A 372 -10.30 -22.75 7.13
N PRO A 373 -8.99 -22.55 6.94
CA PRO A 373 -7.89 -22.77 7.89
C PRO A 373 -7.61 -21.64 8.88
N ASN A 374 -8.21 -20.45 8.69
CA ASN A 374 -7.71 -19.22 9.31
C ASN A 374 -8.70 -18.47 10.21
N ASN A 375 -9.97 -18.87 10.29
CA ASN A 375 -11.00 -18.08 10.99
C ASN A 375 -11.92 -18.96 11.85
N MET A 376 -11.33 -19.62 12.85
CA MET A 376 -12.04 -20.41 13.84
C MET A 376 -11.57 -20.03 15.24
N TYR A 377 -12.46 -19.53 16.09
CA TYR A 377 -12.12 -18.98 17.41
C TYR A 377 -12.92 -19.60 18.55
N VAL A 378 -14.18 -20.00 18.30
CA VAL A 378 -14.98 -20.79 19.25
C VAL A 378 -15.00 -22.26 18.81
N PRO A 379 -14.65 -23.23 19.68
CA PRO A 379 -14.70 -24.64 19.33
C PRO A 379 -16.13 -25.13 19.11
N TYR A 380 -16.33 -25.94 18.08
CA TYR A 380 -17.65 -26.44 17.71
C TYR A 380 -17.98 -27.79 18.34
N ARG A 381 -19.28 -28.00 18.57
CA ARG A 381 -19.89 -29.31 18.81
C ARG A 381 -20.49 -29.84 17.51
N ASP A 382 -20.15 -31.05 17.10
CA ASP A 382 -20.64 -31.65 15.85
C ASP A 382 -22.08 -32.17 16.01
N ILE A 383 -23.03 -31.24 16.16
CA ILE A 383 -24.45 -31.53 16.38
C ILE A 383 -25.13 -32.15 15.16
N HIS A 384 -24.54 -32.03 13.96
CA HIS A 384 -25.07 -32.55 12.70
C HIS A 384 -24.40 -33.86 12.26
N GLY A 385 -23.23 -34.19 12.82
CA GLY A 385 -22.47 -35.39 12.50
C GLY A 385 -21.73 -35.32 11.16
N ASP A 386 -21.46 -34.13 10.66
CA ASP A 386 -20.84 -33.85 9.36
C ASP A 386 -19.45 -33.22 9.44
N LEU A 387 -18.93 -32.97 10.66
CA LEU A 387 -17.62 -32.34 10.91
C LEU A 387 -16.55 -33.32 11.41
N GLY A 388 -16.85 -34.62 11.50
CA GLY A 388 -15.88 -35.64 11.91
C GLY A 388 -15.72 -35.80 13.42
N GLY A 389 -16.60 -35.20 14.23
CA GLY A 389 -16.54 -35.19 15.68
C GLY A 389 -16.43 -33.78 16.26
N ASP A 390 -16.58 -33.68 17.59
CA ASP A 390 -16.42 -32.41 18.31
C ASP A 390 -14.98 -31.90 18.20
N HIS A 391 -14.79 -30.58 18.13
CA HIS A 391 -13.46 -29.97 18.14
C HIS A 391 -12.72 -30.28 19.45
N GLU A 392 -11.40 -30.49 19.40
CA GLU A 392 -10.62 -30.94 20.57
C GLU A 392 -10.54 -29.92 21.73
N LEU A 393 -10.73 -28.63 21.44
CA LEU A 393 -10.84 -27.57 22.47
C LEU A 393 -12.25 -27.43 23.07
N LEU A 394 -13.26 -28.15 22.56
CA LEU A 394 -14.62 -28.05 23.08
C LEU A 394 -14.71 -28.34 24.59
N PRO A 395 -14.07 -29.39 25.15
CA PRO A 395 -14.18 -29.68 26.57
C PRO A 395 -13.70 -28.55 27.49
N THR A 396 -12.61 -27.86 27.15
CA THR A 396 -12.09 -26.77 28.00
C THR A 396 -12.84 -25.46 27.79
N PHE A 397 -13.46 -25.26 26.62
CA PHE A 397 -14.44 -24.19 26.44
C PHE A 397 -15.74 -24.45 27.22
N GLU A 398 -16.18 -25.71 27.35
CA GLU A 398 -17.29 -26.06 28.25
C GLU A 398 -16.93 -25.79 29.72
N GLU A 399 -15.69 -26.03 30.13
CA GLU A 399 -15.21 -25.69 31.48
C GLU A 399 -15.18 -24.17 31.68
N PHE A 400 -14.67 -23.41 30.72
CA PHE A 400 -14.73 -21.94 30.69
C PHE A 400 -16.17 -21.43 30.84
N TYR A 401 -17.13 -21.99 30.11
CA TYR A 401 -18.56 -21.63 30.23
C TYR A 401 -19.18 -21.99 31.58
N ASN A 402 -18.75 -23.09 32.22
CA ASN A 402 -19.30 -23.53 33.50
C ASN A 402 -18.67 -22.81 34.71
N ASP A 403 -17.63 -22.01 34.51
CA ASP A 403 -17.02 -21.21 35.57
C ASP A 403 -17.98 -20.11 36.05
N GLU A 404 -18.08 -19.90 37.37
CA GLU A 404 -19.03 -18.93 37.93
C GLU A 404 -18.65 -17.47 37.60
N SER A 405 -17.41 -17.23 37.17
CA SER A 405 -16.92 -15.91 36.78
C SER A 405 -17.23 -15.52 35.33
N THR A 406 -17.60 -16.45 34.45
CA THR A 406 -17.93 -16.12 33.06
C THR A 406 -19.45 -15.96 32.90
N LEU A 407 -19.88 -14.85 32.30
CA LEU A 407 -21.29 -14.55 32.10
C LEU A 407 -21.67 -14.68 30.63
N PHE A 408 -22.69 -15.48 30.36
CA PHE A 408 -23.31 -15.68 29.06
C PHE A 408 -24.71 -15.04 29.07
N SER A 409 -25.44 -15.13 27.96
CA SER A 409 -26.67 -14.37 27.75
C SER A 409 -27.73 -14.60 28.84
N GLU A 410 -27.94 -15.85 29.31
CA GLU A 410 -28.95 -16.14 30.33
C GLU A 410 -28.62 -15.51 31.69
N GLU A 411 -27.34 -15.33 32.02
CA GLU A 411 -26.92 -14.61 33.23
C GLU A 411 -27.23 -13.11 33.14
N VAL A 412 -27.09 -12.49 31.96
CA VAL A 412 -27.28 -11.03 31.78
C VAL A 412 -28.72 -10.63 31.49
N LYS A 413 -29.52 -11.56 30.93
CA LYS A 413 -30.84 -11.29 30.38
C LYS A 413 -31.79 -10.65 31.40
N GLY A 414 -32.28 -9.47 31.04
CA GLY A 414 -33.23 -8.71 31.87
C GLY A 414 -32.61 -8.04 33.10
N GLN A 415 -31.28 -8.01 33.23
CA GLN A 415 -30.59 -7.33 34.32
C GLN A 415 -30.12 -5.90 33.97
N ILE A 416 -29.86 -5.64 32.69
CA ILE A 416 -29.24 -4.38 32.22
C ILE A 416 -30.25 -3.22 32.19
N TYR A 417 -31.36 -3.42 31.47
CA TYR A 417 -32.30 -2.36 31.11
C TYR A 417 -33.49 -2.28 32.07
N HIS A 418 -34.12 -1.10 32.12
CA HIS A 418 -35.19 -0.78 33.06
C HIS A 418 -34.79 -0.90 34.53
N SER A 419 -33.54 -0.56 34.83
CA SER A 419 -32.92 -0.66 36.16
C SER A 419 -33.69 0.09 37.26
N GLY A 420 -34.44 1.14 36.88
CA GLY A 420 -35.08 2.06 37.81
C GLY A 420 -34.11 3.01 38.50
N LYS A 421 -32.80 2.94 38.20
CA LYS A 421 -31.77 3.85 38.72
C LYS A 421 -31.98 5.25 38.12
N THR A 422 -31.70 6.28 38.92
CA THR A 422 -31.63 7.67 38.45
C THR A 422 -30.20 7.97 38.00
N LEU A 423 -29.98 8.04 36.68
CA LEU A 423 -28.66 8.21 36.04
C LEU A 423 -28.61 9.52 35.26
N GLU A 424 -27.63 10.36 35.58
CA GLU A 424 -27.29 11.61 34.89
C GLU A 424 -25.89 11.51 34.29
N THR A 425 -25.61 12.29 33.27
CA THR A 425 -24.30 12.40 32.61
C THR A 425 -23.58 13.66 33.09
N ALA A 426 -22.25 13.62 33.13
CA ALA A 426 -21.45 14.81 33.37
C ALA A 426 -21.45 15.70 32.12
N GLU A 427 -21.52 17.02 32.32
CA GLU A 427 -21.26 18.01 31.27
C GLU A 427 -19.77 17.97 30.89
N HIS A 428 -19.47 18.32 29.64
CA HIS A 428 -18.11 18.42 29.14
C HIS A 428 -17.58 19.84 29.29
N ASP A 429 -16.28 19.97 29.58
CA ASP A 429 -15.60 21.26 29.59
C ASP A 429 -15.42 21.79 28.15
N SER A 430 -15.14 23.09 28.02
CA SER A 430 -14.76 23.65 26.72
C SER A 430 -13.41 23.12 26.28
N LYS A 431 -13.31 22.75 25.00
CA LYS A 431 -12.11 22.17 24.41
C LYS A 431 -11.89 22.72 23.02
N MET A 432 -10.63 23.06 22.72
CA MET A 432 -10.16 23.40 21.39
C MET A 432 -9.25 22.29 20.87
N TYR A 433 -9.35 21.99 19.57
CA TYR A 433 -8.37 21.16 18.88
C TYR A 433 -8.35 21.51 17.39
N THR A 434 -7.19 21.34 16.76
CA THR A 434 -6.99 21.65 15.35
C THR A 434 -7.05 20.39 14.50
N LEU A 435 -7.74 20.50 13.35
CA LEU A 435 -8.01 19.41 12.42
C LEU A 435 -7.13 19.50 11.17
N SER A 436 -6.72 20.71 10.79
CA SER A 436 -5.82 20.92 9.66
C SER A 436 -5.06 22.24 9.81
N PRO A 437 -3.74 22.26 9.59
CA PRO A 437 -2.86 21.10 9.69
C PRO A 437 -2.85 20.55 11.12
N THR A 438 -2.56 19.27 11.26
CA THR A 438 -2.25 18.65 12.56
C THR A 438 -0.75 18.71 12.85
N ASP A 439 -0.37 18.53 14.11
CA ASP A 439 1.05 18.50 14.49
C ASP A 439 1.75 17.36 13.73
N GLY A 440 2.92 17.65 13.18
CA GLY A 440 3.63 16.71 12.34
C GLY A 440 3.43 16.92 10.84
N ASP A 441 2.40 17.64 10.39
CA ASP A 441 2.04 17.66 8.97
C ASP A 441 3.13 18.26 8.06
N THR A 442 3.37 17.57 6.94
CA THR A 442 4.15 18.11 5.82
C THR A 442 3.24 18.92 4.90
N ILE A 443 3.60 20.19 4.72
CA ILE A 443 2.92 21.17 3.87
C ILE A 443 3.64 21.23 2.52
N THR A 444 2.91 20.86 1.48
CA THR A 444 3.36 20.91 0.09
C THR A 444 2.61 21.97 -0.73
N GLU A 445 1.67 22.68 -0.11
CA GLU A 445 0.82 23.67 -0.76
C GLU A 445 1.31 25.09 -0.47
N ASN A 446 1.14 25.99 -1.43
CA ASN A 446 1.48 27.41 -1.28
C ASN A 446 0.44 28.21 -0.47
N LYS A 447 -0.69 27.57 -0.13
CA LYS A 447 -1.76 28.12 0.68
C LYS A 447 -2.42 27.00 1.45
N VAL A 448 -2.46 27.11 2.78
CA VAL A 448 -3.04 26.12 3.70
C VAL A 448 -4.26 26.72 4.37
N THR A 449 -5.35 25.96 4.44
CA THR A 449 -6.52 26.35 5.25
C THR A 449 -6.37 25.79 6.66
N LEU A 450 -6.24 26.66 7.65
CA LEU A 450 -6.27 26.30 9.06
C LEU A 450 -7.72 26.00 9.46
N LEU A 451 -7.95 24.88 10.14
CA LEU A 451 -9.28 24.42 10.57
C LEU A 451 -9.23 23.99 12.04
N THR A 452 -9.89 24.76 12.91
CA THR A 452 -9.93 24.51 14.35
C THR A 452 -11.37 24.36 14.83
N ARG A 453 -11.61 23.41 15.73
CA ARG A 453 -12.89 23.22 16.40
C ARG A 453 -12.78 23.68 17.85
N VAL A 454 -13.77 24.44 18.32
CA VAL A 454 -14.00 24.71 19.74
C VAL A 454 -15.36 24.13 20.10
N VAL A 455 -15.41 23.20 21.06
CA VAL A 455 -16.65 22.62 21.60
C VAL A 455 -16.98 23.24 22.96
N ASN A 456 -18.28 23.23 23.30
CA ASN A 456 -18.84 23.70 24.57
C ASN A 456 -18.48 25.16 24.95
N ASP A 457 -18.24 26.02 23.95
CA ASP A 457 -18.11 27.47 24.12
C ASP A 457 -18.63 28.21 22.86
N ASP A 458 -19.89 28.63 22.92
CA ASP A 458 -20.57 29.34 21.83
C ASP A 458 -20.07 30.79 21.64
N ASP A 459 -19.38 31.34 22.64
CA ASP A 459 -18.87 32.72 22.64
C ASP A 459 -17.35 32.78 22.37
N ALA A 460 -16.77 31.67 21.91
CA ALA A 460 -15.33 31.54 21.66
C ALA A 460 -14.82 32.54 20.60
N THR A 461 -13.62 33.06 20.81
CA THR A 461 -12.82 33.74 19.77
C THR A 461 -11.55 32.94 19.55
N VAL A 462 -11.23 32.62 18.30
CA VAL A 462 -10.03 31.84 17.96
C VAL A 462 -9.09 32.67 17.12
N THR A 463 -7.79 32.60 17.43
CA THR A 463 -6.74 33.32 16.70
C THR A 463 -5.59 32.37 16.37
N TYR A 464 -4.86 32.64 15.29
CA TYR A 464 -3.60 31.97 14.98
C TYR A 464 -2.43 32.97 14.86
N SER A 465 -1.21 32.47 15.05
CA SER A 465 0.04 33.18 14.73
C SER A 465 1.09 32.16 14.28
N VAL A 466 2.03 32.57 13.43
CA VAL A 466 3.12 31.71 12.94
C VAL A 466 4.45 32.22 13.48
N ASP A 467 5.21 31.36 14.14
CA ASP A 467 6.53 31.65 14.75
C ASP A 467 6.57 32.95 15.58
N GLY A 468 5.49 33.23 16.33
CA GLY A 468 5.38 34.39 17.21
C GLY A 468 5.10 35.72 16.51
N SER A 469 4.59 35.67 15.27
CA SER A 469 3.99 36.84 14.60
C SER A 469 2.74 37.37 15.34
N GLU A 470 2.19 38.50 14.88
CA GLU A 470 0.97 39.06 15.45
C GLU A 470 -0.21 38.08 15.28
N GLU A 471 -1.08 38.00 16.29
CA GLU A 471 -2.26 37.14 16.27
C GLU A 471 -3.28 37.66 15.24
N VAL A 472 -3.77 36.73 14.41
CA VAL A 472 -4.82 36.96 13.41
C VAL A 472 -6.05 36.18 13.85
N GLU A 473 -7.20 36.86 13.93
CA GLU A 473 -8.48 36.24 14.26
C GLU A 473 -8.95 35.31 13.13
N MET A 474 -9.44 34.14 13.50
CA MET A 474 -9.98 33.13 12.59
C MET A 474 -11.49 33.33 12.41
N GLU A 475 -11.99 33.08 11.19
CA GLU A 475 -13.41 33.23 10.87
C GLU A 475 -14.19 31.95 11.17
N LEU A 476 -15.29 32.05 11.93
CA LEU A 476 -16.20 30.94 12.15
C LEU A 476 -17.01 30.65 10.87
N ALA A 477 -16.73 29.54 10.21
CA ALA A 477 -17.44 29.02 9.05
C ALA A 477 -18.08 27.67 9.39
N GLY A 478 -19.43 27.65 9.48
CA GLY A 478 -20.14 26.46 9.96
C GLY A 478 -19.83 26.20 11.42
N ARG A 479 -19.18 25.05 11.72
CA ARG A 479 -18.77 24.65 13.07
C ARG A 479 -17.26 24.79 13.32
N TYR A 480 -16.52 25.33 12.35
CA TYR A 480 -15.06 25.43 12.39
C TYR A 480 -14.60 26.88 12.34
N TYR A 481 -13.58 27.21 13.10
CA TYR A 481 -12.80 28.43 12.95
C TYR A 481 -11.78 28.19 11.84
N THR A 482 -11.73 29.10 10.88
CA THR A 482 -10.98 28.93 9.63
C THR A 482 -10.11 30.15 9.34
N ALA A 483 -8.93 29.92 8.77
CA ALA A 483 -8.08 31.00 8.26
C ALA A 483 -7.15 30.49 7.16
N ASP A 484 -6.81 31.34 6.20
CA ASP A 484 -5.82 31.04 5.18
C ASP A 484 -4.42 31.43 5.65
N TRP A 485 -3.48 30.49 5.59
CA TRP A 485 -2.06 30.73 5.83
C TRP A 485 -1.24 30.47 4.56
N ILE A 486 -0.36 31.41 4.21
CA ILE A 486 0.58 31.30 3.10
C ILE A 486 1.97 31.04 3.70
N PRO A 487 2.60 29.88 3.45
CA PRO A 487 3.96 29.60 3.91
C PRO A 487 4.98 30.61 3.40
N ASN A 488 5.97 30.95 4.23
CA ASN A 488 7.01 31.91 3.87
C ASN A 488 8.20 31.20 3.19
N ALA A 489 8.72 31.76 2.09
CA ALA A 489 9.92 31.26 1.41
C ALA A 489 11.14 31.08 2.33
N LEU A 490 11.28 31.90 3.38
CA LEU A 490 12.35 31.78 4.38
C LEU A 490 12.32 30.47 5.19
N GLN A 491 11.15 29.81 5.25
CA GLN A 491 10.93 28.63 6.08
C GLN A 491 10.84 27.34 5.24
N ASN A 492 10.79 27.44 3.91
CA ASN A 492 10.65 26.28 3.03
C ASN A 492 11.90 25.40 3.10
N GLY A 493 11.71 24.07 3.15
CA GLY A 493 12.76 23.12 3.53
C GLY A 493 13.06 23.07 5.03
N GLY A 494 12.23 23.71 5.87
CA GLY A 494 12.36 23.73 7.32
C GLY A 494 11.04 23.47 8.04
N THR A 495 10.85 24.11 9.20
CA THR A 495 9.62 23.99 10.00
C THR A 495 8.97 25.34 10.28
N ALA A 496 7.66 25.34 10.51
CA ALA A 496 6.90 26.50 10.97
C ALA A 496 6.00 26.09 12.14
N ASN A 497 5.98 26.89 13.22
CA ASN A 497 5.10 26.66 14.36
C ASN A 497 3.88 27.57 14.28
N ILE A 498 2.71 26.97 14.09
CA ILE A 498 1.42 27.65 14.09
C ILE A 498 0.85 27.56 15.51
N THR A 499 0.75 28.69 16.19
CA THR A 499 0.11 28.78 17.50
C THR A 499 -1.35 29.17 17.32
N ILE A 500 -2.28 28.31 17.75
CA ILE A 500 -3.72 28.59 17.79
C ILE A 500 -4.16 28.82 19.23
N ARG A 501 -5.03 29.81 19.44
CA ARG A 501 -5.52 30.20 20.77
C ARG A 501 -7.02 30.34 20.76
N HIS A 502 -7.64 29.94 21.86
CA HIS A 502 -9.05 30.12 22.12
C HIS A 502 -9.24 31.02 23.35
N TYR A 503 -10.04 32.06 23.16
CA TYR A 503 -10.46 33.01 24.18
C TYR A 503 -11.97 32.89 24.46
N ASP A 504 -12.36 33.01 25.73
CA ASP A 504 -13.78 33.06 26.12
C ASP A 504 -14.43 34.40 25.74
N GLY A 505 -15.76 34.51 25.91
CA GLY A 505 -16.50 35.77 25.69
C GLY A 505 -16.10 36.95 26.58
N ASN A 506 -15.20 36.77 27.55
CA ASN A 506 -14.60 37.83 28.37
C ASN A 506 -13.15 38.15 27.96
N ASN A 507 -12.67 37.57 26.85
CA ASN A 507 -11.33 37.72 26.31
C ASN A 507 -10.23 37.18 27.25
N ASN A 508 -10.53 36.12 28.02
CA ASN A 508 -9.53 35.34 28.75
C ASN A 508 -9.09 34.15 27.89
N GLU A 509 -7.78 33.89 27.83
CA GLU A 509 -7.25 32.69 27.18
C GLU A 509 -7.72 31.44 27.94
N VAL A 510 -8.46 30.57 27.24
CA VAL A 510 -8.98 29.29 27.76
C VAL A 510 -8.02 28.16 27.43
N SER A 511 -7.57 28.10 26.18
CA SER A 511 -6.68 27.07 25.69
C SER A 511 -5.77 27.57 24.56
N LYS A 512 -4.67 26.83 24.34
CA LYS A 512 -3.65 27.12 23.34
C LYS A 512 -3.12 25.79 22.79
N GLU A 513 -2.92 25.73 21.49
CA GLU A 513 -2.27 24.64 20.77
C GLU A 513 -1.09 25.21 19.96
N VAL A 514 0.00 24.44 19.83
CA VAL A 514 1.13 24.76 18.96
C VAL A 514 1.29 23.59 18.02
N ILE A 515 1.19 23.87 16.73
CA ILE A 515 1.21 22.90 15.64
C ILE A 515 2.50 23.13 14.88
N ARG A 516 3.40 22.15 14.92
CA ARG A 516 4.62 22.17 14.15
C ARG A 516 4.40 21.50 12.80
N THR A 517 4.69 22.24 11.74
CA THR A 517 4.56 21.79 10.36
C THR A 517 5.91 21.79 9.66
N TYR A 518 6.09 20.90 8.68
CA TYR A 518 7.29 20.82 7.85
C TYR A 518 6.97 21.35 6.47
N LEU A 519 7.76 22.30 5.99
CA LEU A 519 7.49 22.96 4.71
C LEU A 519 8.32 22.31 3.61
N ARG A 520 7.63 21.67 2.65
CA ARG A 520 8.21 21.10 1.42
C ARG A 520 7.40 21.60 0.22
N VAL A 521 7.18 22.91 0.16
CA VAL A 521 6.37 23.51 -0.90
C VAL A 521 7.19 23.49 -2.19
N PRO A 522 6.70 22.86 -3.28
CA PRO A 522 7.47 22.71 -4.51
C PRO A 522 7.95 24.05 -5.04
N GLU A 523 7.08 25.06 -5.06
CA GLU A 523 7.40 26.43 -5.51
C GLU A 523 6.65 27.46 -4.67
N ILE A 524 7.41 28.36 -4.04
CA ILE A 524 6.90 29.58 -3.40
C ILE A 524 7.34 30.76 -4.26
N LEU A 525 6.37 31.52 -4.76
CA LEU A 525 6.64 32.74 -5.51
C LEU A 525 7.22 33.80 -4.59
N VAL A 526 8.44 34.26 -4.89
CA VAL A 526 9.09 35.37 -4.19
C VAL A 526 8.79 36.68 -4.91
N GLU A 527 8.91 36.69 -6.24
CA GLU A 527 8.60 37.83 -7.11
C GLU A 527 8.29 37.36 -8.53
N GLU A 528 7.34 38.01 -9.21
CA GLU A 528 7.07 37.82 -10.64
C GLU A 528 7.16 39.16 -11.37
N ILE A 529 7.92 39.17 -12.48
CA ILE A 529 7.97 40.28 -13.42
C ILE A 529 7.23 39.85 -14.69
N THR A 530 6.08 40.47 -14.92
CA THR A 530 5.36 40.42 -16.20
C THR A 530 5.58 41.71 -16.97
N PHE A 531 5.31 41.68 -18.28
CA PHE A 531 5.44 42.86 -19.14
C PHE A 531 4.09 43.36 -19.66
N ASP A 532 2.98 43.04 -18.98
CA ASP A 532 1.60 43.29 -19.43
C ASP A 532 1.29 44.76 -19.75
N ASP A 533 1.87 45.64 -18.93
CA ASP A 533 1.64 47.09 -18.97
C ASP A 533 2.83 47.88 -19.53
N SER A 534 4.06 47.50 -19.18
CA SER A 534 5.28 48.18 -19.61
C SER A 534 6.54 47.32 -19.44
N ILE A 535 7.66 47.77 -20.01
CA ILE A 535 9.00 47.18 -19.81
C ILE A 535 9.87 48.02 -18.85
N GLU A 536 9.25 48.89 -18.04
CA GLU A 536 9.96 49.67 -17.02
C GLU A 536 10.69 48.72 -16.06
N GLY A 537 11.99 48.95 -15.83
CA GLY A 537 12.85 48.07 -15.04
C GLY A 537 13.67 47.06 -15.85
N ALA A 538 13.27 46.70 -17.08
CA ALA A 538 14.07 45.82 -17.93
C ALA A 538 15.27 46.56 -18.57
N LEU A 539 16.46 45.98 -18.48
CA LEU A 539 17.72 46.52 -18.99
C LEU A 539 18.33 45.61 -20.04
N ASN A 540 18.78 46.23 -21.13
CA ASN A 540 19.73 45.59 -22.03
C ASN A 540 21.14 45.61 -21.41
N LYS A 541 21.69 44.43 -21.11
CA LYS A 541 23.03 44.23 -20.54
C LYS A 541 24.09 43.86 -21.58
N GLY A 542 23.71 43.82 -22.85
CA GLY A 542 24.59 43.57 -24.00
C GLY A 542 24.34 42.22 -24.66
N THR A 543 25.26 41.85 -25.55
CA THR A 543 25.23 40.60 -26.31
C THR A 543 26.60 39.95 -26.38
N TRP A 544 26.64 38.67 -26.72
CA TRP A 544 27.83 38.03 -27.27
C TRP A 544 27.50 37.41 -28.64
N PRO A 545 28.31 37.65 -29.69
CA PRO A 545 29.44 38.58 -29.75
C PRO A 545 29.00 40.05 -29.58
N GLU A 546 29.86 40.87 -28.99
CA GLU A 546 29.54 42.30 -28.73
C GLU A 546 29.67 43.18 -29.99
N VAL A 547 30.54 42.80 -30.93
CA VAL A 547 30.96 43.69 -32.02
C VAL A 547 30.05 43.52 -33.23
N GLY A 548 29.32 44.58 -33.59
CA GLY A 548 28.51 44.63 -34.81
C GLY A 548 27.07 44.13 -34.64
N VAL A 549 26.67 43.83 -33.40
CA VAL A 549 25.30 43.43 -33.03
C VAL A 549 24.60 44.62 -32.37
N GLU A 550 23.37 44.92 -32.80
CA GLU A 550 22.46 45.85 -32.13
C GLU A 550 21.36 45.03 -31.43
N PHE A 551 21.11 45.32 -30.15
CA PHE A 551 20.07 44.68 -29.35
C PHE A 551 19.18 45.77 -28.73
N GLU A 552 17.88 45.70 -28.95
CA GLU A 552 16.90 46.66 -28.45
C GLU A 552 15.74 45.95 -27.73
N LEU A 553 15.30 46.52 -26.61
CA LEU A 553 14.15 46.07 -25.84
C LEU A 553 12.95 46.97 -26.12
N SER A 554 11.78 46.38 -26.31
CA SER A 554 10.52 47.12 -26.50
C SER A 554 9.34 46.38 -25.88
N HIS A 555 8.27 47.11 -25.55
CA HIS A 555 7.01 46.52 -25.09
C HIS A 555 6.09 46.25 -26.30
N GLU A 556 5.62 45.02 -26.46
CA GLU A 556 4.64 44.65 -27.49
C GLU A 556 3.53 43.79 -26.92
N LYS A 557 2.33 43.86 -27.50
CA LYS A 557 1.20 43.02 -27.11
C LYS A 557 0.94 41.93 -28.14
N LEU A 558 0.92 40.68 -27.72
CA LEU A 558 0.54 39.51 -28.52
C LEU A 558 -0.71 38.88 -27.87
N GLY A 559 -1.80 38.66 -28.60
CA GLY A 559 -3.02 38.08 -28.02
C GLY A 559 -3.73 38.99 -27.00
N GLY A 560 -3.33 40.27 -26.92
CA GLY A 560 -3.76 41.20 -25.87
C GLY A 560 -2.85 41.24 -24.63
N ASP A 561 -1.88 40.33 -24.55
CA ASP A 561 -0.95 40.13 -23.46
C ASP A 561 0.40 40.83 -23.72
N GLY A 562 0.97 41.53 -22.73
CA GLY A 562 2.14 42.41 -22.92
C GLY A 562 3.45 41.69 -22.65
N LYS A 563 4.41 41.79 -23.57
CA LYS A 563 5.67 41.02 -23.53
C LYS A 563 6.90 41.90 -23.75
N LEU A 564 8.05 41.47 -23.24
CA LEU A 564 9.35 42.08 -23.53
C LEU A 564 9.85 41.57 -24.88
N ALA A 565 9.67 42.38 -25.92
CA ALA A 565 10.15 42.07 -27.26
C ALA A 565 11.66 42.36 -27.38
N LEU A 566 12.40 41.32 -27.75
CA LEU A 566 13.86 41.30 -27.95
C LEU A 566 14.14 41.45 -29.45
N SER A 567 14.59 42.63 -29.88
CA SER A 567 14.93 42.90 -31.28
C SER A 567 16.44 42.90 -31.48
N VAL A 568 16.95 42.02 -32.34
CA VAL A 568 18.38 41.85 -32.57
C VAL A 568 18.69 42.07 -34.06
N SER A 569 19.78 42.76 -34.36
CA SER A 569 20.28 42.87 -35.74
C SER A 569 21.79 42.77 -35.80
N GLY A 570 22.31 42.15 -36.88
CA GLY A 570 23.74 41.96 -37.09
C GLY A 570 24.36 40.77 -36.33
N MET A 571 23.55 39.92 -35.68
CA MET A 571 24.01 38.68 -35.06
C MET A 571 24.46 37.68 -36.15
N PRO A 572 25.70 37.14 -36.10
CA PRO A 572 26.16 36.16 -37.08
C PRO A 572 25.42 34.83 -36.92
N GLU A 573 24.81 34.33 -38.00
CA GLU A 573 24.07 33.06 -38.03
C GLU A 573 24.99 31.83 -37.84
N ASP A 574 26.28 31.95 -38.16
CA ASP A 574 27.28 30.89 -38.00
C ASP A 574 27.96 30.87 -36.62
N GLU A 575 27.64 31.82 -35.75
CA GLU A 575 28.20 31.86 -34.39
C GLU A 575 27.60 30.75 -33.54
N TRP A 576 28.47 29.94 -32.93
CA TRP A 576 28.03 28.81 -32.12
C TRP A 576 27.44 29.23 -30.77
N TRP A 577 27.75 30.42 -30.28
CA TRP A 577 27.23 30.98 -29.02
C TRP A 577 26.77 32.41 -29.24
N GLN A 578 25.46 32.61 -29.27
CA GLN A 578 24.81 33.90 -29.47
C GLN A 578 24.01 34.25 -28.22
N GLU A 579 24.52 35.12 -27.36
CA GLU A 579 23.92 35.43 -26.05
C GLU A 579 23.29 36.82 -26.04
N LEU A 580 22.04 36.89 -25.56
CA LEU A 580 21.35 38.13 -25.22
C LEU A 580 21.27 38.25 -23.71
N LYS A 581 21.72 39.39 -23.15
CA LYS A 581 21.76 39.60 -21.70
C LYS A 581 20.73 40.62 -21.28
N ILE A 582 19.83 40.22 -20.39
CA ILE A 582 18.76 41.04 -19.84
C ILE A 582 18.98 41.16 -18.32
N GLY A 583 18.85 42.36 -17.77
CA GLY A 583 18.85 42.56 -16.33
C GLY A 583 17.62 43.34 -15.87
N PHE A 584 17.42 43.41 -14.55
CA PHE A 584 16.27 44.09 -13.96
C PHE A 584 16.72 45.11 -12.89
N GLU A 585 16.13 46.32 -12.89
CA GLU A 585 16.31 47.34 -11.85
C GLU A 585 15.12 47.38 -10.89
N ASP A 586 15.34 47.99 -9.71
CA ASP A 586 14.32 48.25 -8.68
C ASP A 586 13.75 46.98 -8.02
N LEU A 587 14.60 45.97 -7.80
CA LEU A 587 14.26 44.75 -7.07
C LEU A 587 14.74 44.78 -5.61
N SER A 588 14.95 45.97 -5.05
CA SER A 588 15.44 46.14 -3.68
C SER A 588 14.45 45.68 -2.59
N HIS A 589 13.18 45.45 -2.94
CA HIS A 589 12.17 44.83 -2.08
C HIS A 589 12.21 43.30 -2.07
N VAL A 590 12.87 42.69 -3.06
CA VAL A 590 12.97 41.23 -3.20
C VAL A 590 14.06 40.72 -2.27
N ASN A 591 13.74 39.70 -1.47
CA ASN A 591 14.74 39.00 -0.68
C ASN A 591 15.40 37.92 -1.53
N PHE A 592 16.53 38.22 -2.16
CA PHE A 592 17.24 37.25 -3.00
C PHE A 592 17.92 36.12 -2.23
N ASP A 593 18.13 36.27 -0.92
CA ASP A 593 18.74 35.22 -0.08
C ASP A 593 17.89 33.94 -0.04
N VAL A 594 16.59 34.04 -0.32
CA VAL A 594 15.69 32.87 -0.38
C VAL A 594 15.43 32.37 -1.80
N VAL A 595 15.91 33.06 -2.84
CA VAL A 595 15.66 32.63 -4.22
C VAL A 595 16.66 31.54 -4.58
N ASN A 596 16.17 30.35 -4.88
CA ASN A 596 16.98 29.21 -5.32
C ASN A 596 16.54 28.66 -6.69
N GLN A 597 15.52 29.26 -7.32
CA GLN A 597 15.06 28.87 -8.64
C GLN A 597 14.55 30.09 -9.41
N VAL A 598 14.80 30.12 -10.72
CA VAL A 598 14.28 31.14 -11.64
C VAL A 598 13.55 30.44 -12.79
N LYS A 599 12.36 30.93 -13.13
CA LYS A 599 11.59 30.47 -14.30
C LYS A 599 11.22 31.63 -15.20
N PHE A 600 11.13 31.36 -16.50
CA PHE A 600 10.62 32.32 -17.47
C PHE A 600 10.30 31.65 -18.81
N ASP A 601 9.55 32.37 -19.64
CA ASP A 601 9.08 31.89 -20.93
C ASP A 601 9.69 32.73 -22.06
N VAL A 602 10.13 32.07 -23.13
CA VAL A 602 10.58 32.72 -24.36
C VAL A 602 9.76 32.22 -25.54
N LEU A 603 9.10 33.14 -26.25
CA LEU A 603 8.45 32.85 -27.52
C LEU A 603 9.41 33.12 -28.67
N LEU A 604 9.68 32.07 -29.45
CA LEU A 604 10.40 32.16 -30.70
C LEU A 604 9.41 32.13 -31.88
N PRO A 605 9.64 32.88 -32.96
CA PRO A 605 8.85 32.72 -34.18
C PRO A 605 8.98 31.29 -34.75
N GLU A 606 7.89 30.72 -35.28
CA GLU A 606 7.91 29.38 -35.90
C GLU A 606 8.99 29.25 -36.97
N THR A 607 9.22 30.33 -37.73
CA THR A 607 10.16 30.40 -38.85
C THR A 607 11.63 30.35 -38.44
N VAL A 608 11.95 30.31 -37.14
CA VAL A 608 13.34 30.21 -36.67
C VAL A 608 13.94 28.86 -37.09
N ALA A 609 15.14 28.91 -37.69
CA ALA A 609 15.83 27.75 -38.27
C ALA A 609 16.26 26.70 -37.22
N ASP A 610 16.66 25.51 -37.69
CA ASP A 610 17.15 24.42 -36.85
C ASP A 610 18.37 24.87 -36.02
N GLY A 611 18.34 24.57 -34.71
CA GLY A 611 19.35 24.98 -33.73
C GLY A 611 18.92 24.65 -32.31
N ALA A 612 19.69 25.10 -31.32
CA ALA A 612 19.35 24.92 -29.89
C ALA A 612 19.24 26.27 -29.17
N ILE A 613 18.33 26.34 -28.21
CA ILE A 613 18.21 27.45 -27.26
C ILE A 613 18.57 26.94 -25.87
N LEU A 614 19.27 27.76 -25.09
CA LEU A 614 19.55 27.54 -23.69
C LEU A 614 19.47 28.86 -22.94
N SER A 615 19.28 28.79 -21.63
CA SER A 615 19.15 29.96 -20.78
C SER A 615 20.00 29.86 -19.54
N THR A 616 20.50 31.00 -19.09
CA THR A 616 21.37 31.09 -17.91
C THR A 616 21.00 32.23 -16.98
N VAL A 617 21.35 32.06 -15.71
CA VAL A 617 21.28 33.11 -14.68
C VAL A 617 22.68 33.35 -14.15
N LEU A 618 23.14 34.60 -14.18
CA LEU A 618 24.47 34.97 -13.66
C LEU A 618 24.46 35.03 -12.13
N ALA A 619 25.38 34.31 -11.50
CA ALA A 619 25.55 34.33 -10.05
C ALA A 619 26.08 35.67 -9.54
N ALA A 620 25.97 35.88 -8.22
CA ALA A 620 26.47 37.07 -7.53
C ALA A 620 27.99 37.30 -7.69
N ASP A 621 28.77 36.24 -7.96
CA ASP A 621 30.21 36.32 -8.20
C ASP A 621 30.58 36.94 -9.56
N GLY A 622 29.59 37.14 -10.44
CA GLY A 622 29.73 37.70 -11.78
C GLY A 622 30.43 36.80 -12.80
N ASN A 623 30.71 35.53 -12.48
CA ASN A 623 31.39 34.58 -13.37
C ASN A 623 30.62 33.27 -13.57
N THR A 624 29.90 32.81 -12.54
CA THR A 624 29.19 31.53 -12.56
C THR A 624 27.85 31.70 -13.27
N LYS A 625 27.54 30.82 -14.22
CA LYS A 625 26.27 30.80 -14.96
C LYS A 625 25.49 29.54 -14.61
N TYR A 626 24.41 29.70 -13.87
CA TYR A 626 23.48 28.59 -13.63
C TYR A 626 22.65 28.32 -14.88
N GLY A 627 22.26 27.06 -15.09
CA GLY A 627 21.50 26.62 -16.26
C GLY A 627 22.36 26.16 -17.46
N GLU A 628 23.68 26.43 -17.43
CA GLU A 628 24.60 25.97 -18.48
C GLU A 628 24.70 24.44 -18.45
N GLY A 629 24.09 23.78 -19.43
CA GLY A 629 24.06 22.31 -19.57
C GLY A 629 22.76 21.63 -19.12
N THR A 630 21.86 22.34 -18.42
CA THR A 630 20.57 21.77 -17.95
C THR A 630 19.35 22.33 -18.70
N THR A 631 19.46 23.54 -19.25
CA THR A 631 18.34 24.24 -19.91
C THR A 631 18.33 24.14 -21.43
N GLU A 632 19.32 23.49 -22.03
CA GLU A 632 19.43 23.39 -23.48
C GLU A 632 18.31 22.52 -24.07
N ARG A 633 17.67 23.02 -25.12
CA ARG A 633 16.62 22.34 -25.88
C ARG A 633 16.84 22.58 -27.37
N ASN A 634 16.61 21.55 -28.19
CA ASN A 634 16.53 21.77 -29.63
C ASN A 634 15.24 22.53 -29.93
N VAL A 635 15.34 23.52 -30.81
CA VAL A 635 14.19 24.36 -31.16
C VAL A 635 13.12 23.59 -31.93
N THR A 636 13.46 22.46 -32.54
CA THR A 636 12.52 21.53 -33.19
C THR A 636 11.64 20.78 -32.21
N ASP A 637 12.07 20.66 -30.95
CA ASP A 637 11.40 19.86 -29.93
C ASP A 637 10.45 20.72 -29.08
N LEU A 638 10.41 22.03 -29.33
CA LEU A 638 9.57 22.99 -28.61
C LEU A 638 8.12 22.93 -29.08
N GLU A 639 7.20 23.11 -28.13
CA GLU A 639 5.77 23.19 -28.42
C GLU A 639 5.46 24.39 -29.32
N ILE A 640 4.62 24.18 -30.34
CA ILE A 640 4.11 25.25 -31.19
C ILE A 640 2.76 25.71 -30.64
N ILE A 641 2.68 26.98 -30.28
CA ILE A 641 1.45 27.65 -29.84
C ILE A 641 1.00 28.71 -30.86
N GLU A 642 -0.29 28.92 -30.99
CA GLU A 642 -0.87 29.95 -31.88
C GLU A 642 -1.39 31.14 -31.06
N ILE A 643 -0.88 32.34 -31.36
CA ILE A 643 -1.34 33.61 -30.75
C ILE A 643 -1.73 34.58 -31.86
N ASP A 644 -2.99 35.04 -31.85
CA ASP A 644 -3.55 35.94 -32.89
C ASP A 644 -3.37 35.44 -34.34
N GLY A 645 -3.36 34.11 -34.56
CA GLY A 645 -3.16 33.51 -35.87
C GLY A 645 -1.71 33.47 -36.37
N VAL A 646 -0.75 33.69 -35.47
CA VAL A 646 0.69 33.55 -35.70
C VAL A 646 1.24 32.45 -34.81
N GLU A 647 2.00 31.52 -35.39
CA GLU A 647 2.61 30.41 -34.67
C GLU A 647 3.96 30.81 -34.04
N TYR A 648 4.14 30.40 -32.79
CA TYR A 648 5.35 30.59 -32.00
C TYR A 648 5.78 29.27 -31.40
N LYS A 649 7.10 29.05 -31.30
CA LYS A 649 7.69 27.97 -30.51
C LYS A 649 7.87 28.47 -29.08
N LEU A 650 7.28 27.78 -28.10
CA LEU A 650 7.35 28.13 -26.68
C LEU A 650 8.55 27.43 -26.03
N TYR A 651 9.45 28.22 -25.45
CA TYR A 651 10.55 27.75 -24.62
C TYR A 651 10.29 28.18 -23.16
N GLU A 652 9.76 27.25 -22.37
CA GLU A 652 9.68 27.39 -20.90
C GLU A 652 10.97 26.87 -20.28
N THR A 653 11.56 27.63 -19.36
CA THR A 653 12.82 27.24 -18.73
C THR A 653 12.77 27.39 -17.22
N THR A 654 13.45 26.47 -16.54
CA THR A 654 13.64 26.47 -15.09
C THR A 654 15.13 26.33 -14.79
N ILE A 655 15.66 27.25 -14.01
CA ILE A 655 17.07 27.31 -13.63
C ILE A 655 17.15 27.20 -12.11
N ASN A 656 17.64 26.07 -11.61
CA ASN A 656 17.99 25.89 -10.20
C ASN A 656 19.31 26.59 -9.90
N LEU A 657 19.40 27.23 -8.74
CA LEU A 657 20.55 27.99 -8.27
C LEU A 657 21.22 27.23 -7.12
N GLU A 658 22.52 26.96 -7.25
CA GLU A 658 23.29 26.30 -6.18
C GLU A 658 23.73 27.29 -5.09
N GLU A 659 23.85 28.57 -5.42
CA GLU A 659 24.15 29.65 -4.48
C GLU A 659 23.18 30.83 -4.69
N SER A 660 23.07 31.70 -3.68
CA SER A 660 22.23 32.90 -3.73
C SER A 660 22.63 33.85 -4.87
N ILE A 661 21.63 34.39 -5.56
CA ILE A 661 21.79 35.48 -6.53
C ILE A 661 21.68 36.85 -5.83
N THR A 662 21.97 37.93 -6.56
CA THR A 662 21.88 39.31 -6.02
C THR A 662 21.06 40.23 -6.90
N GLU A 663 20.66 41.38 -6.35
CA GLU A 663 20.06 42.46 -7.14
C GLU A 663 20.94 42.82 -8.35
N GLY A 664 20.34 42.94 -9.53
CA GLY A 664 21.05 43.22 -10.78
C GLY A 664 21.58 42.00 -11.54
N THR A 665 21.23 40.78 -11.10
CA THR A 665 21.47 39.51 -11.79
C THR A 665 21.03 39.56 -13.26
N GLU A 666 21.84 38.97 -14.13
CA GLU A 666 21.61 38.94 -15.58
C GLU A 666 21.01 37.60 -16.02
N LEU A 667 19.91 37.64 -16.78
CA LEU A 667 19.40 36.52 -17.54
C LEU A 667 20.07 36.49 -18.91
N GLY A 668 20.67 35.36 -19.25
CA GLY A 668 21.17 35.07 -20.58
C GLY A 668 20.16 34.23 -21.35
N ILE A 669 19.76 34.66 -22.54
CA ILE A 669 19.11 33.82 -23.56
C ILE A 669 20.15 33.53 -24.63
N ILE A 670 20.51 32.27 -24.81
CA ILE A 670 21.60 31.84 -25.68
C ILE A 670 21.05 30.98 -26.82
N GLY A 671 21.35 31.37 -28.05
CA GLY A 671 21.18 30.55 -29.23
C GLY A 671 22.49 29.86 -29.62
N LYS A 672 22.41 28.58 -29.99
CA LYS A 672 23.47 27.87 -30.71
C LYS A 672 23.07 27.76 -32.17
N GLN A 673 23.62 28.65 -33.01
CA GLN A 673 23.26 28.79 -34.43
C GLN A 673 21.78 29.15 -34.65
N LEU A 674 21.21 29.97 -33.78
CA LEU A 674 19.83 30.42 -33.85
C LEU A 674 19.71 31.69 -34.69
N ASP A 675 18.65 31.77 -35.51
CA ASP A 675 18.35 32.98 -36.27
C ASP A 675 17.61 34.02 -35.40
N PHE A 676 18.32 35.06 -34.95
CA PHE A 676 17.73 36.17 -34.19
C PHE A 676 17.18 37.30 -35.09
N SER A 677 17.01 37.08 -36.41
CA SER A 677 16.52 38.11 -37.34
C SER A 677 15.08 38.56 -37.07
N ASN A 678 14.29 37.71 -36.43
CA ASN A 678 12.94 38.00 -35.97
C ASN A 678 12.92 38.20 -34.45
N LYS A 679 11.89 38.92 -33.95
CA LYS A 679 11.77 39.22 -32.53
C LYS A 679 11.49 37.96 -31.72
N LEU A 680 12.15 37.86 -30.57
CA LEU A 680 11.79 36.95 -29.49
C LEU A 680 10.97 37.71 -28.45
N TYR A 681 10.19 37.01 -27.65
CA TYR A 681 9.41 37.64 -26.58
C TYR A 681 9.69 36.91 -25.27
N LEU A 682 10.20 37.64 -24.28
CA LEU A 682 10.39 37.15 -22.90
C LEU A 682 9.17 37.55 -22.07
N ASP A 683 8.72 36.64 -21.20
CA ASP A 683 7.65 36.91 -20.24
C ASP A 683 7.74 36.03 -18.99
N ASN A 684 6.88 36.32 -18.01
CA ASN A 684 6.69 35.54 -16.77
C ASN A 684 8.01 35.24 -16.03
N VAL A 685 8.84 36.26 -15.83
CA VAL A 685 10.11 36.08 -15.11
C VAL A 685 9.82 35.94 -13.62
N ARG A 686 9.91 34.71 -13.11
CA ARG A 686 9.60 34.34 -11.73
C ARG A 686 10.86 34.02 -10.96
N PHE A 687 11.02 34.69 -9.82
CA PHE A 687 11.98 34.34 -8.79
C PHE A 687 11.27 33.49 -7.74
N LEU A 688 11.76 32.27 -7.54
CA LEU A 688 11.09 31.23 -6.76
C LEU A 688 12.01 30.74 -5.65
N ASN A 689 11.39 30.34 -4.54
CA ASN A 689 11.97 29.41 -3.60
C ASN A 689 11.30 28.05 -3.79
N ALA A 690 12.05 27.08 -4.28
CA ALA A 690 11.59 25.72 -4.50
C ALA A 690 12.18 24.77 -3.46
N TYR A 691 11.36 23.88 -2.90
CA TYR A 691 11.89 22.74 -2.18
C TYR A 691 12.39 21.73 -3.21
N LEU A 692 13.71 21.59 -3.31
CA LEU A 692 14.35 20.61 -4.17
C LEU A 692 14.68 19.39 -3.33
N GLU A 693 13.93 18.31 -3.53
CA GLU A 693 14.23 17.03 -2.91
C GLU A 693 15.58 16.51 -3.43
N ALA A 694 16.41 15.99 -2.53
CA ALA A 694 17.67 15.38 -2.94
C ALA A 694 17.37 14.23 -3.92
N PRO A 695 18.16 14.04 -4.99
CA PRO A 695 18.00 12.88 -5.85
C PRO A 695 18.04 11.62 -4.99
N THR A 696 17.01 10.77 -5.10
CA THR A 696 16.95 9.49 -4.40
C THR A 696 18.12 8.63 -4.84
N ASP A 697 19.12 8.45 -3.96
CA ASP A 697 20.18 7.47 -4.12
C ASP A 697 19.57 6.09 -3.81
N PRO A 698 19.35 5.21 -4.81
CA PRO A 698 18.68 3.94 -4.57
C PRO A 698 19.48 3.03 -3.63
N LEU A 699 20.76 3.31 -3.39
CA LEU A 699 21.63 2.55 -2.49
C LEU A 699 21.58 3.06 -1.05
N LEU A 700 21.03 4.24 -0.79
CA LEU A 700 20.95 4.85 0.53
C LEU A 700 19.67 4.38 1.23
N VAL A 701 19.83 3.78 2.41
CA VAL A 701 18.72 3.51 3.33
C VAL A 701 18.40 4.77 4.11
N ASP A 702 19.40 5.34 4.78
CA ASP A 702 19.25 6.57 5.55
C ASP A 702 20.61 7.18 5.93
N ASP A 703 20.75 8.50 5.76
CA ASP A 703 21.86 9.31 6.29
C ASP A 703 21.39 10.28 7.41
N PHE A 704 20.11 10.19 7.79
CA PHE A 704 19.45 10.96 8.83
C PHE A 704 19.33 12.48 8.58
N GLU A 705 19.70 12.96 7.39
CA GLU A 705 19.62 14.38 7.04
C GLU A 705 18.21 14.80 6.60
N GLY A 706 17.43 13.86 6.04
CA GLY A 706 16.08 14.10 5.52
C GLY A 706 15.04 14.52 6.57
N TYR A 707 15.37 14.42 7.85
CA TYR A 707 14.48 14.67 8.97
C TYR A 707 14.55 16.11 9.53
N LEU A 708 15.35 16.99 8.93
CA LEU A 708 15.39 18.42 9.28
C LEU A 708 15.71 18.70 10.77
N GLY A 709 16.50 17.81 11.40
CA GLY A 709 16.82 17.89 12.82
C GLY A 709 15.65 17.59 13.76
N ASP A 710 14.60 16.94 13.25
CA ASP A 710 13.37 16.66 13.97
C ASP A 710 13.14 15.15 14.25
N ASN A 711 13.06 14.81 15.54
CA ASN A 711 12.89 13.43 15.98
C ASN A 711 11.53 12.84 15.61
N ASP A 712 10.48 13.66 15.46
CA ASP A 712 9.14 13.16 15.17
C ASP A 712 9.02 12.74 13.70
N LEU A 713 9.70 13.44 12.78
CA LEU A 713 9.86 12.96 11.40
C LEU A 713 10.64 11.63 11.35
N LEU A 714 11.74 11.55 12.10
CA LEU A 714 12.54 10.33 12.19
C LEU A 714 11.71 9.16 12.73
N ASN A 715 11.00 9.34 13.84
CA ASN A 715 10.20 8.28 14.46
C ASN A 715 9.05 7.81 13.55
N ARG A 716 8.52 8.67 12.67
CA ARG A 716 7.49 8.31 11.70
C ARG A 716 8.01 7.44 10.56
N ASN A 717 9.27 7.60 10.17
CA ASN A 717 9.86 6.81 9.08
C ASN A 717 10.25 5.38 9.50
N TYR A 718 10.23 5.10 10.81
CA TYR A 718 10.62 3.81 11.38
C TYR A 718 9.53 3.23 12.29
N SER A 719 8.92 2.12 11.91
CA SER A 719 8.02 1.36 12.79
C SER A 719 8.81 0.60 13.87
N ASN A 720 8.15 0.24 14.98
CA ASN A 720 8.78 -0.26 16.20
C ASN A 720 8.32 -1.69 16.57
N PRO A 721 8.85 -2.74 15.93
CA PRO A 721 8.61 -4.12 16.33
C PRO A 721 9.34 -4.48 17.65
N GLY A 722 8.66 -5.21 18.55
CA GLY A 722 9.25 -5.74 19.79
C GLY A 722 9.22 -4.78 20.98
N ASP A 723 10.21 -4.90 21.87
CA ASP A 723 10.40 -4.01 23.01
C ASP A 723 10.87 -2.60 22.58
N ARG A 724 10.78 -1.64 23.50
CA ARG A 724 10.92 -0.21 23.19
C ARG A 724 12.32 0.15 22.68
N ILE A 725 12.36 0.82 21.54
CA ILE A 725 13.52 1.59 21.07
C ILE A 725 13.12 3.04 20.87
N LEU A 726 13.81 3.95 21.56
CA LEU A 726 13.69 5.39 21.31
C LEU A 726 14.78 5.80 20.32
N ILE A 727 14.35 6.41 19.22
CA ILE A 727 15.25 6.96 18.21
C ILE A 727 15.21 8.48 18.21
N SER A 728 16.37 9.09 18.09
CA SER A 728 16.52 10.55 18.00
C SER A 728 17.73 10.92 17.14
N LEU A 729 17.70 12.11 16.57
CA LEU A 729 18.82 12.66 15.81
C LEU A 729 19.88 13.21 16.76
N SER A 730 21.12 12.83 16.54
CA SER A 730 22.29 13.27 17.28
C SER A 730 23.18 14.14 16.41
N SER A 731 23.36 15.40 16.80
CA SER A 731 24.35 16.28 16.16
C SER A 731 25.77 16.07 16.69
N GLU A 732 25.94 15.31 17.78
CA GLU A 732 27.23 15.02 18.42
C GLU A 732 27.84 13.69 17.95
N HIS A 733 27.01 12.67 17.70
CA HIS A 733 27.44 11.32 17.34
C HIS A 733 26.97 11.00 15.92
N LYS A 734 27.85 11.32 14.97
CA LYS A 734 27.66 11.17 13.52
C LYS A 734 28.99 10.93 12.82
N HIS A 735 28.93 10.37 11.63
CA HIS A 735 30.06 10.13 10.74
C HIS A 735 30.14 11.17 9.62
N SER A 736 28.99 11.47 9.00
CA SER A 736 28.86 12.48 7.95
C SER A 736 27.71 13.44 8.30
N GLY A 737 27.37 14.37 7.40
CA GLY A 737 26.23 15.27 7.59
C GLY A 737 26.19 16.12 8.87
N GLU A 738 24.99 16.56 9.23
CA GLU A 738 24.67 17.30 10.45
C GLU A 738 24.11 16.41 11.56
N TYR A 739 23.53 15.24 11.23
CA TYR A 739 22.84 14.35 12.15
C TYR A 739 23.27 12.88 11.95
N GLY A 740 23.38 12.14 13.04
CA GLY A 740 23.35 10.67 13.04
C GLY A 740 22.18 10.18 13.88
N LEU A 741 21.93 8.88 13.89
CA LEU A 741 20.90 8.25 14.70
C LEU A 741 21.42 7.89 16.09
N GLN A 742 20.76 8.37 17.14
CA GLN A 742 20.85 7.80 18.49
C GLN A 742 19.75 6.76 18.67
N TYR A 743 20.14 5.58 19.13
CA TYR A 743 19.32 4.38 19.18
C TYR A 743 19.30 3.82 20.61
N ASP A 744 18.37 4.31 21.42
CA ASP A 744 18.22 3.97 22.82
C ASP A 744 17.28 2.76 22.96
N TRP A 745 17.85 1.58 23.18
CA TRP A 745 17.11 0.33 23.25
C TRP A 745 16.82 -0.09 24.68
N THR A 746 15.70 -0.78 24.86
CA THR A 746 15.37 -1.54 26.07
C THR A 746 14.86 -2.91 25.65
N ILE A 747 15.54 -3.98 26.06
CA ILE A 747 15.05 -5.36 25.93
C ILE A 747 14.36 -5.71 27.24
N GLY A 748 13.07 -5.99 27.14
CA GLY A 748 12.18 -6.36 28.22
C GLY A 748 11.56 -7.73 27.93
N SER A 749 10.24 -7.81 28.02
CA SER A 749 9.52 -9.09 27.95
C SER A 749 9.42 -9.69 26.56
N SER A 750 9.55 -8.89 25.49
CA SER A 750 9.53 -9.42 24.11
C SER A 750 10.82 -10.18 23.78
N GLY A 751 11.92 -9.90 24.51
CA GLY A 751 13.21 -10.56 24.32
C GLY A 751 13.99 -10.07 23.09
N TYR A 752 13.43 -9.11 22.35
CA TYR A 752 14.05 -8.38 21.24
C TYR A 752 13.41 -6.99 21.13
N ALA A 753 14.11 -6.05 20.51
CA ALA A 753 13.63 -4.71 20.24
C ALA A 753 14.10 -4.32 18.83
N GLY A 754 13.27 -3.65 18.01
CA GLY A 754 13.67 -3.31 16.65
C GLY A 754 13.07 -2.02 16.11
N ARG A 755 13.71 -1.47 15.08
CA ARG A 755 13.18 -0.40 14.23
C ARG A 755 13.34 -0.79 12.78
N GLN A 756 12.28 -0.62 11.99
CA GLN A 756 12.26 -1.00 10.58
C GLN A 756 11.67 0.10 9.72
N THR A 757 12.15 0.22 8.48
CA THR A 757 11.68 1.16 7.46
C THR A 757 11.50 0.45 6.12
N SER A 758 10.57 0.95 5.30
CA SER A 758 10.30 0.44 3.96
C SER A 758 11.01 1.30 2.93
N LEU A 759 11.62 0.66 1.92
CA LEU A 759 12.42 1.35 0.90
C LEU A 759 11.70 1.47 -0.44
N GLY A 760 10.57 0.76 -0.63
CA GLY A 760 10.04 0.47 -1.97
C GLY A 760 10.96 -0.47 -2.75
N PRO A 761 10.61 -0.93 -3.98
CA PRO A 761 11.50 -1.79 -4.76
C PRO A 761 12.69 -0.98 -5.29
N VAL A 762 13.84 -1.08 -4.62
CA VAL A 762 15.10 -0.43 -5.02
C VAL A 762 16.12 -1.45 -5.52
N ASP A 763 16.95 -1.03 -6.48
CA ASP A 763 17.95 -1.87 -7.14
C ASP A 763 19.34 -1.68 -6.53
N TRP A 764 19.82 -2.72 -5.84
CA TRP A 764 21.15 -2.85 -5.24
C TRP A 764 22.05 -3.84 -6.01
N SER A 765 21.66 -4.30 -7.20
CA SER A 765 22.38 -5.34 -7.96
C SER A 765 23.81 -4.98 -8.37
N GLY A 766 24.13 -3.67 -8.36
CA GLY A 766 25.49 -3.14 -8.56
C GLY A 766 26.41 -3.23 -7.32
N THR A 767 25.91 -3.71 -6.19
CA THR A 767 26.63 -3.74 -4.90
C THR A 767 26.87 -5.17 -4.41
N ASN A 768 27.75 -5.35 -3.42
CA ASN A 768 28.07 -6.67 -2.86
C ASN A 768 28.16 -6.71 -1.33
N ALA A 769 27.92 -5.57 -0.67
CA ALA A 769 27.91 -5.47 0.78
C ALA A 769 26.94 -4.37 1.25
N PHE A 770 26.54 -4.47 2.51
CA PHE A 770 25.84 -3.41 3.23
C PHE A 770 26.79 -2.74 4.23
N GLN A 771 26.73 -1.42 4.33
CA GLN A 771 27.64 -0.62 5.14
C GLN A 771 26.88 0.40 6.00
N PHE A 772 27.40 0.63 7.20
CA PHE A 772 26.96 1.70 8.09
C PHE A 772 28.07 2.10 9.06
N TRP A 773 28.02 3.32 9.58
CA TRP A 773 28.79 3.71 10.74
C TRP A 773 28.09 3.26 12.02
N LEU A 774 28.86 2.74 12.98
CA LEU A 774 28.37 2.28 14.27
C LEU A 774 29.26 2.79 15.40
N LYS A 775 28.62 3.20 16.49
CA LYS A 775 29.29 3.45 17.78
C LYS A 775 28.48 2.90 18.94
N HIS A 776 29.16 2.20 19.86
CA HIS A 776 28.58 1.75 21.12
C HIS A 776 29.66 1.51 22.20
N ASP A 777 29.23 1.56 23.46
CA ASP A 777 30.04 1.08 24.59
C ASP A 777 29.98 -0.45 24.68
N ASP A 778 30.76 -1.05 25.59
CA ASP A 778 30.75 -2.50 25.86
C ASP A 778 29.36 -2.95 26.38
N LEU A 779 28.68 -3.81 25.61
CA LEU A 779 27.34 -4.34 25.87
C LEU A 779 27.39 -5.89 25.86
N PRO A 780 27.84 -6.51 26.97
CA PRO A 780 28.09 -7.95 27.01
C PRO A 780 26.79 -8.76 26.89
N ASP A 781 26.85 -9.86 26.13
CA ASP A 781 25.72 -10.77 25.87
C ASP A 781 24.56 -10.14 25.07
N ASN A 782 24.82 -9.02 24.36
CA ASN A 782 23.88 -8.38 23.44
C ASN A 782 24.42 -8.39 22.00
N SER A 783 23.52 -8.43 21.03
CA SER A 783 23.85 -8.43 19.60
C SER A 783 23.01 -7.42 18.82
N LEU A 784 23.58 -6.90 17.74
CA LEU A 784 22.88 -6.14 16.72
C LEU A 784 22.63 -7.02 15.51
N THR A 785 21.39 -7.11 15.04
CA THR A 785 21.00 -7.82 13.82
C THR A 785 20.53 -6.82 12.77
N VAL A 786 21.16 -6.85 11.60
CA VAL A 786 20.70 -6.15 10.39
C VAL A 786 19.83 -7.11 9.61
N GLN A 787 18.59 -6.72 9.33
CA GLN A 787 17.66 -7.49 8.51
C GLN A 787 17.32 -6.69 7.25
N ILE A 788 17.30 -7.36 6.10
CA ILE A 788 17.00 -6.76 4.80
C ILE A 788 16.11 -7.72 4.01
N GLN A 789 15.01 -7.22 3.46
CA GLN A 789 14.14 -8.00 2.59
C GLN A 789 14.55 -7.80 1.13
N MET A 790 14.86 -8.90 0.44
CA MET A 790 15.36 -8.90 -0.94
C MET A 790 14.62 -9.95 -1.77
N GLY A 791 13.92 -9.51 -2.82
CA GLY A 791 13.10 -10.39 -3.66
C GLY A 791 12.06 -11.19 -2.85
N GLY A 792 11.47 -10.57 -1.83
CA GLY A 792 10.43 -11.16 -0.99
C GLY A 792 10.92 -12.13 0.10
N VAL A 793 12.24 -12.28 0.29
CA VAL A 793 12.82 -13.09 1.38
C VAL A 793 13.59 -12.18 2.33
N SER A 794 13.37 -12.38 3.63
CA SER A 794 14.05 -11.63 4.70
C SER A 794 15.38 -12.30 5.05
N PHE A 795 16.48 -11.55 4.94
CA PHE A 795 17.81 -12.02 5.28
C PHE A 795 18.37 -11.25 6.48
N GLU A 796 19.11 -11.94 7.35
CA GLU A 796 19.65 -11.42 8.60
C GLU A 796 21.18 -11.65 8.68
N ALA A 797 21.88 -10.67 9.21
CA ALA A 797 23.26 -10.77 9.65
C ALA A 797 23.42 -10.15 11.03
N SER A 798 24.09 -10.82 11.96
CA SER A 798 24.23 -10.38 13.35
C SER A 798 25.68 -10.13 13.75
N THR A 799 25.91 -9.13 14.60
CA THR A 799 27.20 -8.78 15.19
C THR A 799 27.10 -8.70 16.71
N ASP A 800 28.03 -9.33 17.42
CA ASP A 800 28.12 -9.27 18.89
C ASP A 800 28.64 -7.88 19.35
N LEU A 801 28.11 -7.38 20.48
CA LEU A 801 28.41 -6.04 21.01
C LEU A 801 29.28 -6.07 22.29
N ASP A 802 29.95 -7.19 22.55
CA ASP A 802 30.75 -7.48 23.75
C ASP A 802 31.97 -6.57 23.98
N GLU A 803 32.38 -5.78 22.98
CA GLU A 803 33.49 -4.83 23.12
C GLU A 803 33.09 -3.48 22.52
N SER A 804 33.44 -2.38 23.20
CA SER A 804 33.17 -1.02 22.69
C SER A 804 33.75 -0.82 21.29
N PHE A 805 32.97 -0.24 20.39
CA PHE A 805 33.34 -0.03 18.99
C PHE A 805 32.95 1.37 18.51
N GLU A 806 33.74 1.92 17.58
CA GLU A 806 33.43 3.14 16.82
C GLU A 806 34.09 3.05 15.45
N GLY A 807 33.28 3.03 14.38
CA GLY A 807 33.80 2.94 13.03
C GLY A 807 32.78 2.45 12.00
N ILE A 808 33.26 2.24 10.78
CA ILE A 808 32.46 1.68 9.69
C ILE A 808 32.39 0.15 9.84
N VAL A 809 31.17 -0.37 9.76
CA VAL A 809 30.86 -1.79 9.65
C VAL A 809 30.45 -2.06 8.20
N THR A 810 31.12 -3.02 7.56
CA THR A 810 30.74 -3.52 6.24
C THR A 810 30.41 -5.00 6.37
N ILE A 811 29.20 -5.41 5.99
CA ILE A 811 28.73 -6.79 6.01
C ILE A 811 28.55 -7.24 4.55
N PRO A 812 29.41 -8.14 4.04
CA PRO A 812 29.21 -8.76 2.74
C PRO A 812 27.84 -9.43 2.63
N PHE A 813 27.14 -9.30 1.50
CA PHE A 813 25.82 -9.95 1.35
C PHE A 813 25.90 -11.48 1.48
N VAL A 814 27.04 -12.08 1.16
CA VAL A 814 27.25 -13.53 1.33
C VAL A 814 27.22 -14.00 2.80
N ASP A 815 27.34 -13.08 3.77
CA ASP A 815 27.30 -13.39 5.20
C ASP A 815 25.89 -13.30 5.79
N PHE A 816 24.93 -12.79 5.02
CA PHE A 816 23.52 -12.81 5.41
C PHE A 816 22.92 -14.20 5.18
N ALA A 817 22.05 -14.63 6.10
CA ALA A 817 21.29 -15.88 6.01
C ALA A 817 19.79 -15.58 6.02
N PRO A 818 18.92 -16.43 5.44
CA PRO A 818 17.47 -16.28 5.61
C PRO A 818 17.11 -16.17 7.09
N ALA A 819 16.20 -15.24 7.44
CA ALA A 819 15.75 -15.05 8.80
C ALA A 819 15.20 -16.36 9.36
N HIS A 820 15.38 -16.64 10.65
CA HIS A 820 15.11 -17.97 11.21
C HIS A 820 13.64 -18.45 11.08
N TRP A 821 12.70 -17.52 10.89
CA TRP A 821 11.28 -17.77 10.68
C TRP A 821 10.88 -17.88 9.20
N GLU A 822 11.80 -17.61 8.26
CA GLU A 822 11.53 -17.74 6.83
C GLU A 822 11.27 -19.18 6.41
N GLY A 823 10.28 -19.39 5.54
CA GLY A 823 9.93 -20.71 5.04
C GLY A 823 11.01 -21.33 4.15
N ASN A 824 11.77 -20.49 3.43
CA ASN A 824 12.84 -20.91 2.52
C ASN A 824 14.23 -20.69 3.14
N GLN A 825 14.61 -21.56 4.07
CA GLN A 825 15.93 -21.53 4.73
C GLN A 825 17.12 -21.84 3.79
N THR A 826 16.87 -22.18 2.53
CA THR A 826 17.90 -22.44 1.51
C THR A 826 18.11 -21.28 0.56
N ALA A 827 17.33 -20.20 0.69
CA ALA A 827 17.50 -19.02 -0.16
C ALA A 827 18.90 -18.41 0.02
N ILE A 828 19.48 -17.94 -1.09
CA ILE A 828 20.72 -17.19 -1.13
C ILE A 828 20.46 -15.80 -1.69
N ILE A 829 21.35 -14.85 -1.39
CA ILE A 829 21.33 -13.53 -2.03
C ILE A 829 22.02 -13.64 -3.39
N ASP A 830 21.28 -13.34 -4.46
CA ASP A 830 21.73 -13.28 -5.84
C ASP A 830 21.33 -11.95 -6.50
N LYS A 831 21.88 -11.66 -7.68
CA LYS A 831 21.61 -10.38 -8.37
C LYS A 831 20.12 -10.08 -8.59
N PRO A 832 19.25 -11.01 -9.04
CA PRO A 832 17.83 -10.73 -9.21
C PRO A 832 17.07 -10.40 -7.92
N ARG A 833 17.53 -10.86 -6.75
CA ARG A 833 16.97 -10.44 -5.46
C ARG A 833 17.42 -9.02 -5.08
N LEU A 834 18.67 -8.68 -5.38
CA LEU A 834 19.18 -7.32 -5.15
C LEU A 834 18.55 -6.27 -6.06
N GLU A 835 18.00 -6.63 -7.22
CA GLU A 835 17.20 -5.70 -8.03
C GLU A 835 15.89 -5.27 -7.33
N ARG A 836 15.50 -5.95 -6.25
CA ARG A 836 14.19 -5.84 -5.60
C ARG A 836 14.32 -5.86 -4.08
N VAL A 837 15.12 -4.95 -3.54
CA VAL A 837 15.20 -4.72 -2.08
C VAL A 837 14.00 -3.89 -1.67
N SER A 838 13.31 -4.24 -0.58
CA SER A 838 12.02 -3.64 -0.20
C SER A 838 11.96 -3.11 1.23
N GLN A 839 12.78 -3.63 2.15
CA GLN A 839 12.72 -3.31 3.57
C GLN A 839 14.07 -3.41 4.24
N PHE A 840 14.30 -2.59 5.26
CA PHE A 840 15.46 -2.62 6.13
C PHE A 840 15.04 -2.54 7.60
N ALA A 841 15.73 -3.28 8.48
CA ALA A 841 15.50 -3.21 9.91
C ALA A 841 16.79 -3.42 10.73
N LEU A 842 16.80 -2.79 11.91
CA LEU A 842 17.81 -2.98 12.96
C LEU A 842 17.14 -3.61 14.18
N TYR A 843 17.67 -4.73 14.65
CA TYR A 843 17.19 -5.42 15.84
C TYR A 843 18.28 -5.54 16.90
N MET A 844 17.88 -5.33 18.14
CA MET A 844 18.65 -5.63 19.34
C MET A 844 18.18 -6.97 19.91
N GLY A 845 19.12 -7.89 20.10
CA GLY A 845 18.91 -9.18 20.76
C GLY A 845 19.79 -9.33 22.00
N GLY A 846 19.46 -10.31 22.84
CA GLY A 846 20.26 -10.69 24.02
C GLY A 846 19.49 -10.62 25.33
N ASN A 847 20.21 -10.39 26.43
CA ASN A 847 19.63 -10.34 27.78
C ASN A 847 18.79 -9.06 28.00
N GLU A 848 17.84 -9.15 28.94
CA GLU A 848 17.10 -7.97 29.45
C GLU A 848 18.06 -6.86 29.89
N GLY A 849 17.78 -5.63 29.47
CA GLY A 849 18.67 -4.51 29.70
C GLY A 849 18.31 -3.28 28.88
N SER A 850 19.14 -2.25 28.97
CA SER A 850 19.00 -1.03 28.19
C SER A 850 20.37 -0.47 27.84
N GLY A 851 20.49 0.17 26.68
CA GLY A 851 21.74 0.80 26.23
C GLY A 851 21.49 1.75 25.06
N THR A 852 22.58 2.30 24.54
CA THR A 852 22.54 3.25 23.42
C THR A 852 23.54 2.83 22.35
N LEU A 853 23.08 2.75 21.10
CA LEU A 853 23.91 2.66 19.91
C LEU A 853 23.78 3.97 19.14
N TYR A 854 24.79 4.28 18.32
CA TYR A 854 24.69 5.36 17.34
C TYR A 854 24.99 4.83 15.95
N PHE A 855 24.20 5.27 14.97
CA PHE A 855 24.31 4.88 13.57
C PHE A 855 24.43 6.09 12.66
N ASP A 856 25.05 5.90 11.51
CA ASP A 856 25.05 6.88 10.43
C ASP A 856 25.34 6.20 9.08
N ASP A 857 25.02 6.86 7.96
CA ASP A 857 25.29 6.43 6.58
C ASP A 857 24.88 4.97 6.28
N LEU A 858 23.63 4.60 6.52
CA LEU A 858 23.09 3.26 6.23
C LEU A 858 22.96 3.07 4.71
N ARG A 859 23.78 2.22 4.08
CA ARG A 859 23.75 2.08 2.61
C ARG A 859 24.32 0.78 2.06
N ALA A 860 23.87 0.40 0.86
CA ALA A 860 24.51 -0.62 0.05
C ALA A 860 25.76 -0.05 -0.66
N VAL A 861 26.82 -0.86 -0.74
CA VAL A 861 28.11 -0.48 -1.34
C VAL A 861 28.74 -1.61 -2.15
N TYR A 862 29.55 -1.23 -3.13
CA TYR A 862 30.50 -2.16 -3.73
C TYR A 862 31.83 -2.09 -2.98
N ASP A 863 32.19 -3.18 -2.29
CA ASP A 863 33.45 -3.36 -1.59
C ASP A 863 34.34 -4.33 -2.40
N GLU A 864 35.54 -3.88 -2.80
CA GLU A 864 36.51 -4.67 -3.56
C GLU A 864 37.02 -5.90 -2.78
N ASP A 865 36.96 -5.85 -1.44
CA ASP A 865 37.40 -6.94 -0.56
C ASP A 865 36.27 -7.94 -0.25
N ALA A 866 35.01 -7.61 -0.54
CA ALA A 866 33.85 -8.48 -0.36
C ALA A 866 33.66 -9.43 -1.55
N PRO A 867 33.23 -10.69 -1.31
CA PRO A 867 32.92 -11.61 -2.41
C PRO A 867 31.85 -11.07 -3.36
N PRO A 868 31.94 -11.35 -4.67
CA PRO A 868 30.88 -10.96 -5.60
C PRO A 868 29.59 -11.73 -5.28
N VAL A 869 28.46 -11.04 -5.39
CA VAL A 869 27.14 -11.67 -5.33
C VAL A 869 27.01 -12.58 -6.57
N PRO A 870 26.54 -13.83 -6.41
CA PRO A 870 26.37 -14.74 -7.54
C PRO A 870 25.38 -14.16 -8.57
N GLU A 871 25.75 -14.29 -9.85
CA GLU A 871 24.79 -14.29 -10.95
C GLU A 871 23.80 -15.44 -10.68
N ARG A 872 22.50 -15.23 -10.93
CA ARG A 872 21.38 -16.17 -10.68
C ARG A 872 21.85 -17.63 -10.60
N GLU A 873 21.55 -18.31 -9.50
CA GLU A 873 21.86 -19.73 -9.35
C GLU A 873 21.40 -20.47 -10.63
N ASP A 874 22.35 -21.07 -11.35
CA ASP A 874 22.04 -22.08 -12.36
C ASP A 874 21.39 -23.24 -11.60
N ALA A 875 20.06 -23.17 -11.42
CA ALA A 875 19.28 -24.34 -11.13
C ALA A 875 19.62 -25.34 -12.24
N GLY A 876 20.04 -26.55 -11.88
CA GLY A 876 20.18 -27.64 -12.85
C GLY A 876 18.89 -27.83 -13.66
N GLU A 877 18.93 -28.68 -14.71
CA GLU A 877 17.77 -28.99 -15.57
C GLU A 877 16.46 -28.94 -14.78
N ILE A 878 15.65 -27.92 -15.07
CA ILE A 878 14.40 -27.67 -14.36
C ILE A 878 13.41 -28.70 -14.88
N GLU A 879 13.16 -29.72 -14.07
CA GLU A 879 12.25 -30.80 -14.44
C GLU A 879 10.80 -30.28 -14.52
N PRO A 880 10.02 -30.74 -15.52
CA PRO A 880 8.59 -30.47 -15.58
C PRO A 880 7.86 -30.98 -14.33
N ILE A 881 6.94 -30.19 -13.79
CA ILE A 881 6.03 -30.64 -12.73
C ILE A 881 4.79 -31.21 -13.41
N ILE A 882 4.47 -32.47 -13.16
CA ILE A 882 3.35 -33.17 -13.80
C ILE A 882 2.40 -33.71 -12.73
N TYR A 883 1.15 -33.30 -12.81
CA TYR A 883 0.02 -33.87 -12.09
C TYR A 883 -0.78 -34.72 -13.09
N ASP A 884 -0.75 -36.04 -12.94
CA ASP A 884 -1.42 -37.00 -13.85
C ASP A 884 -2.72 -37.59 -13.26
N PHE A 885 -2.97 -37.37 -11.97
CA PHE A 885 -4.19 -37.79 -11.26
C PHE A 885 -4.52 -39.30 -11.37
N GLU A 886 -3.55 -40.14 -11.73
CA GLU A 886 -3.78 -41.58 -11.96
C GLU A 886 -4.03 -42.34 -10.64
N SER A 887 -3.47 -41.88 -9.52
CA SER A 887 -3.54 -42.55 -8.22
C SER A 887 -4.22 -41.77 -7.11
N ASP A 888 -4.12 -40.45 -7.09
CA ASP A 888 -4.72 -39.58 -6.07
C ASP A 888 -4.91 -38.14 -6.59
N LEU A 889 -5.46 -37.26 -5.75
CA LEU A 889 -5.77 -35.88 -6.10
C LEU A 889 -4.55 -34.94 -6.06
N ASP A 890 -3.40 -35.37 -5.55
CA ASP A 890 -2.18 -34.56 -5.37
C ASP A 890 -2.40 -33.21 -4.65
N GLY A 891 -3.43 -33.13 -3.79
CA GLY A 891 -3.83 -31.92 -3.08
C GLY A 891 -4.59 -30.90 -3.93
N TRP A 892 -5.11 -31.31 -5.09
CA TRP A 892 -6.05 -30.54 -5.90
C TRP A 892 -7.50 -30.78 -5.49
N GLY A 893 -8.27 -29.70 -5.37
CA GLY A 893 -9.73 -29.74 -5.23
C GLY A 893 -10.26 -29.79 -3.80
N THR A 894 -11.59 -29.81 -3.72
CA THR A 894 -12.36 -29.81 -2.46
C THR A 894 -12.76 -31.23 -2.04
N ASN A 895 -13.45 -31.36 -0.90
CA ASN A 895 -14.10 -32.61 -0.46
C ASN A 895 -15.11 -33.20 -1.47
N MET A 896 -15.47 -32.47 -2.53
CA MET A 896 -16.34 -32.93 -3.61
C MET A 896 -15.57 -33.55 -4.80
N SER A 897 -14.24 -33.44 -4.82
CA SER A 897 -13.38 -33.95 -5.91
C SER A 897 -13.01 -35.41 -5.68
N LEU A 898 -12.89 -36.19 -6.75
CA LEU A 898 -12.50 -37.59 -6.66
C LEU A 898 -11.70 -38.04 -7.88
N ILE A 899 -10.95 -39.13 -7.73
CA ILE A 899 -10.33 -39.82 -8.86
C ILE A 899 -11.29 -40.85 -9.45
N LYS A 900 -11.53 -40.76 -10.76
CA LYS A 900 -12.34 -41.72 -11.51
C LYS A 900 -11.74 -41.92 -12.89
N ASP A 901 -11.53 -43.19 -13.23
CA ASP A 901 -10.95 -43.62 -14.51
C ASP A 901 -9.61 -42.92 -14.84
N GLY A 902 -8.75 -42.73 -13.83
CA GLY A 902 -7.43 -42.09 -13.99
C GLY A 902 -7.47 -40.57 -14.17
N ASN A 903 -8.62 -39.93 -13.91
CA ASN A 903 -8.79 -38.48 -14.04
C ASN A 903 -9.24 -37.89 -12.70
N LEU A 904 -8.85 -36.64 -12.45
CA LEU A 904 -9.51 -35.83 -11.44
C LEU A 904 -10.89 -35.42 -11.97
N VAL A 905 -11.92 -35.79 -11.22
CA VAL A 905 -13.31 -35.41 -11.52
C VAL A 905 -13.81 -34.42 -10.48
N HIS A 906 -14.24 -33.25 -10.96
CA HIS A 906 -14.75 -32.17 -10.13
C HIS A 906 -16.15 -31.74 -10.60
N PRO A 907 -17.17 -31.69 -9.72
CA PRO A 907 -18.50 -31.24 -10.10
C PRO A 907 -18.52 -29.72 -10.34
N VAL A 908 -19.07 -29.31 -11.48
CA VAL A 908 -19.21 -27.91 -11.91
C VAL A 908 -20.68 -27.52 -11.86
N GLY A 909 -21.00 -26.48 -11.09
CA GLY A 909 -22.35 -25.93 -11.03
C GLY A 909 -22.72 -25.22 -12.33
N LEU A 910 -23.88 -25.57 -12.91
CA LEU A 910 -24.41 -24.89 -14.10
C LEU A 910 -25.47 -23.86 -13.68
N GLY A 911 -25.63 -22.80 -14.47
CA GLY A 911 -26.44 -21.62 -14.15
C GLY A 911 -25.75 -20.34 -14.62
N GLU A 912 -26.50 -19.38 -15.16
CA GLU A 912 -25.94 -18.11 -15.64
C GLU A 912 -25.15 -17.40 -14.52
N GLY A 913 -23.87 -17.10 -14.78
CA GLY A 913 -22.98 -16.46 -13.82
C GLY A 913 -22.36 -17.38 -12.78
N ASN A 914 -22.69 -18.69 -12.76
CA ASN A 914 -22.05 -19.64 -11.85
C ASN A 914 -20.59 -19.86 -12.25
N LYS A 915 -19.73 -19.75 -11.25
CA LYS A 915 -18.31 -20.09 -11.32
C LYS A 915 -18.00 -21.22 -10.35
N THR A 916 -17.15 -22.14 -10.77
CA THR A 916 -16.65 -23.21 -9.91
C THR A 916 -15.14 -23.30 -10.07
N GLU A 917 -14.43 -23.42 -8.97
CA GLU A 917 -12.96 -23.45 -8.97
C GLU A 917 -12.44 -24.75 -8.40
N ILE A 918 -11.35 -25.22 -9.00
CA ILE A 918 -10.50 -26.26 -8.44
C ILE A 918 -9.07 -25.75 -8.42
N ALA A 919 -8.49 -25.68 -7.22
CA ALA A 919 -7.17 -25.16 -7.04
C ALA A 919 -6.34 -26.04 -6.10
N LYS A 920 -5.05 -25.74 -6.08
CA LYS A 920 -4.08 -26.26 -5.14
C LYS A 920 -3.30 -25.08 -4.56
N THR A 921 -3.46 -24.89 -3.25
CA THR A 921 -2.69 -23.91 -2.47
C THR A 921 -1.36 -24.54 -2.05
N SER A 922 -0.25 -23.93 -2.45
CA SER A 922 1.11 -24.34 -2.08
C SER A 922 2.07 -23.22 -2.50
N GLY A 923 3.04 -22.87 -1.66
CA GLY A 923 4.06 -21.87 -2.00
C GLY A 923 5.02 -22.40 -3.07
N TYR A 924 4.71 -22.20 -4.34
CA TYR A 924 5.56 -22.60 -5.46
C TYR A 924 6.55 -21.50 -5.84
N ASP A 925 7.78 -21.92 -6.16
CA ASP A 925 8.69 -21.14 -7.00
C ASP A 925 8.60 -21.67 -8.43
N LEU A 926 7.91 -20.93 -9.29
CA LEU A 926 7.78 -21.19 -10.73
C LEU A 926 8.64 -20.24 -11.58
N SER A 927 9.64 -19.58 -10.98
CA SER A 927 10.53 -18.66 -11.71
C SER A 927 11.35 -19.35 -12.83
N GLY A 928 11.41 -20.68 -12.78
CA GLY A 928 12.03 -21.55 -13.78
C GLY A 928 11.10 -22.07 -14.88
N HIS A 929 9.78 -21.90 -14.75
CA HIS A 929 8.78 -22.47 -15.64
C HIS A 929 8.01 -21.37 -16.37
N ASN A 930 7.70 -21.59 -17.65
CA ASN A 930 7.07 -20.58 -18.50
C ASN A 930 5.62 -20.91 -18.82
N TYR A 931 5.19 -22.18 -18.68
CA TYR A 931 3.85 -22.60 -19.08
C TYR A 931 3.19 -23.47 -18.02
N ILE A 932 1.88 -23.28 -17.85
CA ILE A 932 1.00 -24.24 -17.18
C ILE A 932 0.00 -24.75 -18.22
N VAL A 933 -0.10 -26.07 -18.36
CA VAL A 933 -0.95 -26.73 -19.35
C VAL A 933 -1.90 -27.69 -18.65
N ALA A 934 -3.21 -27.50 -18.83
CA ALA A 934 -4.23 -28.40 -18.29
C ALA A 934 -5.01 -29.08 -19.40
N THR A 935 -5.19 -30.40 -19.31
CA THR A 935 -5.97 -31.19 -20.27
C THR A 935 -7.33 -31.51 -19.66
N VAL A 936 -8.40 -30.86 -20.15
CA VAL A 936 -9.71 -30.81 -19.49
C VAL A 936 -10.84 -31.09 -20.47
N LYS A 937 -11.86 -31.84 -20.05
CA LYS A 937 -13.17 -31.93 -20.71
C LYS A 937 -14.30 -31.84 -19.67
N HIS A 938 -15.54 -31.77 -20.11
CA HIS A 938 -16.69 -31.99 -19.24
C HIS A 938 -17.48 -33.23 -19.67
N ASP A 939 -18.50 -33.64 -18.90
CA ASP A 939 -19.44 -34.67 -19.32
C ASP A 939 -20.74 -34.07 -19.89
N GLU A 940 -21.64 -34.93 -20.39
CA GLU A 940 -22.92 -34.51 -20.94
C GLU A 940 -24.00 -34.28 -19.85
N GLU A 941 -23.65 -34.30 -18.56
CA GLU A 941 -24.62 -34.08 -17.47
C GLU A 941 -24.97 -32.59 -17.35
N GLY A 942 -26.26 -32.29 -17.20
CA GLY A 942 -26.79 -30.92 -17.17
C GLY A 942 -27.29 -30.39 -18.52
N THR A 943 -27.64 -29.11 -18.56
CA THR A 943 -28.04 -28.40 -19.80
C THR A 943 -27.19 -27.14 -19.95
N PHE A 944 -26.70 -26.83 -21.14
CA PHE A 944 -25.70 -25.77 -21.37
C PHE A 944 -26.21 -24.57 -22.19
N GLY A 945 -27.47 -24.56 -22.62
CA GLY A 945 -27.98 -23.47 -23.48
C GLY A 945 -27.35 -23.48 -24.87
N ASP A 946 -27.14 -22.29 -25.45
CA ASP A 946 -26.57 -22.10 -26.79
C ASP A 946 -25.03 -21.91 -26.78
N ASP A 947 -24.44 -21.68 -25.60
CA ASP A 947 -23.00 -21.41 -25.40
C ASP A 947 -22.31 -22.56 -24.64
N PRO A 948 -21.01 -22.79 -24.85
CA PRO A 948 -20.27 -23.88 -24.19
C PRO A 948 -19.85 -23.53 -22.76
N LEU A 949 -19.57 -24.56 -21.95
CA LEU A 949 -18.88 -24.39 -20.67
C LEU A 949 -17.46 -23.89 -20.92
N ASN A 950 -17.06 -22.79 -20.28
CA ASN A 950 -15.70 -22.27 -20.40
C ASN A 950 -14.86 -22.62 -19.18
N ALA A 951 -13.55 -22.73 -19.37
CA ALA A 951 -12.59 -22.84 -18.29
C ALA A 951 -11.32 -22.03 -18.58
N LYS A 952 -10.63 -21.62 -17.52
CA LYS A 952 -9.33 -20.95 -17.58
C LYS A 952 -8.43 -21.40 -16.46
N LEU A 953 -7.12 -21.46 -16.74
CA LEU A 953 -6.08 -21.67 -15.73
C LEU A 953 -5.74 -20.34 -15.07
N PHE A 954 -5.48 -20.36 -13.77
CA PHE A 954 -5.05 -19.18 -13.01
C PHE A 954 -3.91 -19.47 -12.05
N ILE A 955 -3.21 -18.40 -11.67
CA ILE A 955 -2.27 -18.37 -10.55
C ILE A 955 -2.58 -17.18 -9.64
N LYS A 956 -2.26 -17.29 -8.35
CA LYS A 956 -2.21 -16.16 -7.41
C LYS A 956 -0.78 -16.01 -6.89
N THR A 957 -0.18 -14.83 -7.02
CA THR A 957 1.24 -14.61 -6.69
C THR A 957 1.45 -13.51 -5.65
N GLY A 958 2.59 -13.59 -4.95
CA GLY A 958 2.99 -12.62 -3.92
C GLY A 958 2.18 -12.73 -2.62
N SER A 959 2.61 -11.99 -1.60
CA SER A 959 1.90 -11.87 -0.31
C SER A 959 0.51 -11.24 -0.46
N ALA A 960 0.29 -10.48 -1.54
CA ALA A 960 -1.00 -9.87 -1.90
C ALA A 960 -1.93 -10.79 -2.73
N TRP A 961 -1.55 -12.05 -3.00
CA TRP A 961 -2.37 -13.03 -3.74
C TRP A 961 -2.88 -12.51 -5.10
N THR A 962 -2.04 -11.78 -5.84
CA THR A 962 -2.39 -11.15 -7.11
C THR A 962 -2.78 -12.19 -8.17
N TRP A 963 -3.98 -12.06 -8.74
CA TRP A 963 -4.54 -13.00 -9.71
C TRP A 963 -4.01 -12.77 -11.14
N ALA A 964 -3.69 -13.85 -11.84
CA ALA A 964 -3.50 -13.85 -13.30
C ALA A 964 -4.06 -15.14 -13.92
N ASP A 965 -4.55 -15.06 -15.16
CA ASP A 965 -5.17 -16.22 -15.83
C ASP A 965 -4.90 -16.33 -17.35
N SER A 966 -5.20 -17.50 -17.89
CA SER A 966 -5.01 -17.87 -19.30
C SER A 966 -6.02 -17.25 -20.27
N GLY A 967 -7.05 -16.55 -19.78
CA GLY A 967 -8.27 -16.28 -20.53
C GLY A 967 -9.12 -17.54 -20.76
N ASP A 968 -10.33 -17.35 -21.31
CA ASP A 968 -11.35 -18.39 -21.42
C ASP A 968 -11.12 -19.37 -22.58
N PHE A 969 -11.27 -20.67 -22.29
CA PHE A 969 -11.28 -21.76 -23.25
C PHE A 969 -12.62 -22.50 -23.20
N SER A 970 -13.28 -22.64 -24.35
CA SER A 970 -14.51 -23.42 -24.44
C SER A 970 -14.22 -24.91 -24.38
N LEU A 971 -14.83 -25.58 -23.41
CA LEU A 971 -14.73 -27.02 -23.20
C LEU A 971 -15.75 -27.78 -24.06
N ASN A 972 -15.49 -29.08 -24.23
CA ASN A 972 -16.33 -29.99 -25.01
C ASN A 972 -16.56 -31.29 -24.22
N SER A 973 -17.68 -31.97 -24.46
CA SER A 973 -18.00 -33.25 -23.82
C SER A 973 -17.34 -34.47 -24.48
N ASP A 974 -17.05 -34.37 -25.78
CA ASP A 974 -16.57 -35.47 -26.61
C ASP A 974 -15.04 -35.55 -26.69
N LYS A 975 -14.33 -34.45 -26.43
CA LYS A 975 -12.87 -34.35 -26.57
C LYS A 975 -12.25 -33.48 -25.48
N TYR A 976 -11.06 -33.86 -25.02
CA TYR A 976 -10.24 -33.05 -24.13
C TYR A 976 -9.71 -31.81 -24.85
N VAL A 977 -9.65 -30.72 -24.12
CA VAL A 977 -9.13 -29.42 -24.53
C VAL A 977 -7.88 -29.14 -23.69
N GLU A 978 -6.79 -28.75 -24.36
CA GLU A 978 -5.60 -28.26 -23.68
C GLU A 978 -5.70 -26.75 -23.46
N ILE A 979 -5.74 -26.35 -22.19
CA ILE A 979 -5.67 -24.95 -21.75
C ILE A 979 -4.21 -24.65 -21.49
N VAL A 980 -3.64 -23.69 -22.22
CA VAL A 980 -2.24 -23.28 -22.09
C VAL A 980 -2.19 -21.88 -21.49
N PHE A 981 -1.51 -21.74 -20.36
CA PHE A 981 -1.24 -20.48 -19.69
C PHE A 981 0.26 -20.18 -19.78
N ASP A 982 0.63 -19.16 -20.54
CA ASP A 982 1.98 -18.60 -20.51
C ASP A 982 2.11 -17.69 -19.29
N ILE A 983 2.96 -18.11 -18.35
CA ILE A 983 3.19 -17.39 -17.10
C ILE A 983 4.48 -16.55 -17.13
N SER A 984 5.23 -16.55 -18.24
CA SER A 984 6.58 -15.99 -18.29
C SER A 984 6.66 -14.50 -17.92
N ASP A 985 5.60 -13.74 -18.22
CA ASP A 985 5.51 -12.30 -17.93
C ASP A 985 4.84 -11.97 -16.57
N ASN A 986 4.43 -12.97 -15.78
CA ASN A 986 3.80 -12.74 -14.48
C ASN A 986 4.81 -12.35 -13.40
N ALA A 987 4.46 -11.34 -12.59
CA ALA A 987 5.25 -10.91 -11.44
C ALA A 987 5.16 -11.91 -10.26
N ALA A 988 6.23 -11.97 -9.45
CA ALA A 988 6.31 -12.79 -8.23
C ALA A 988 6.10 -14.30 -8.45
N ARG A 989 6.56 -14.86 -9.59
CA ARG A 989 6.50 -16.30 -9.89
C ARG A 989 7.28 -17.18 -8.91
N GLU A 990 8.25 -16.61 -8.22
CA GLU A 990 8.99 -17.24 -7.12
C GLU A 990 8.15 -17.43 -5.84
N ASN A 991 6.96 -16.80 -5.79
CA ASN A 991 6.04 -16.84 -4.67
C ASN A 991 4.59 -17.03 -5.16
N VAL A 992 4.33 -18.11 -5.90
CA VAL A 992 2.98 -18.48 -6.31
C VAL A 992 2.29 -19.15 -5.12
N GLN A 993 1.22 -18.54 -4.63
CA GLN A 993 0.42 -19.00 -3.49
C GLN A 993 -0.57 -20.11 -3.89
N GLU A 994 -1.09 -20.02 -5.12
CA GLU A 994 -2.14 -20.91 -5.61
C GLU A 994 -2.09 -21.07 -7.13
N ILE A 995 -2.40 -22.28 -7.62
CA ILE A 995 -2.62 -22.59 -9.03
C ILE A 995 -3.98 -23.26 -9.15
N GLY A 996 -4.81 -22.87 -10.12
CA GLY A 996 -6.18 -23.39 -10.23
C GLY A 996 -6.78 -23.35 -11.64
N LEU A 997 -7.95 -23.96 -11.76
CA LEU A 997 -8.87 -23.86 -12.90
C LEU A 997 -10.18 -23.24 -12.43
N GLU A 998 -10.63 -22.18 -13.09
CA GLU A 998 -11.97 -21.61 -12.93
C GLU A 998 -12.85 -22.05 -14.10
N PHE A 999 -14.02 -22.63 -13.82
CA PHE A 999 -15.06 -22.97 -14.79
C PHE A 999 -16.17 -21.93 -14.73
N THR A 1000 -16.58 -21.39 -15.89
CA THR A 1000 -17.68 -20.44 -16.00
C THR A 1000 -18.83 -21.05 -16.81
N ALA A 1001 -19.98 -21.19 -16.16
CA ALA A 1001 -21.18 -21.76 -16.76
C ALA A 1001 -21.84 -20.81 -17.79
N PRO A 1002 -22.29 -21.33 -18.95
CA PRO A 1002 -22.88 -20.52 -20.01
C PRO A 1002 -24.28 -20.03 -19.65
N ALA A 1003 -24.72 -18.94 -20.28
CA ALA A 1003 -26.07 -18.41 -20.09
C ALA A 1003 -27.14 -19.42 -20.53
N GLY A 1004 -28.19 -19.58 -19.73
CA GLY A 1004 -29.25 -20.56 -19.98
C GLY A 1004 -28.87 -22.01 -19.67
N SER A 1005 -27.74 -22.24 -19.00
CA SER A 1005 -27.39 -23.55 -18.43
C SER A 1005 -28.12 -23.83 -17.10
N ASP A 1006 -28.33 -25.10 -16.77
CA ASP A 1006 -29.00 -25.55 -15.54
C ASP A 1006 -28.54 -26.96 -15.16
N GLY A 1007 -28.41 -27.22 -13.85
CA GLY A 1007 -27.96 -28.48 -13.26
C GLY A 1007 -26.49 -28.51 -12.84
N THR A 1008 -25.85 -29.67 -12.99
CA THR A 1008 -24.44 -29.89 -12.65
C THR A 1008 -23.84 -30.76 -13.74
N SER A 1009 -22.63 -30.43 -14.16
CA SER A 1009 -21.78 -31.28 -15.01
C SER A 1009 -20.53 -31.68 -14.22
N ASN A 1010 -19.78 -32.68 -14.66
CA ASN A 1010 -18.47 -32.96 -14.10
C ASN A 1010 -17.36 -32.56 -15.07
N ALA A 1011 -16.40 -31.78 -14.60
CA ALA A 1011 -15.13 -31.58 -15.28
C ALA A 1011 -14.21 -32.77 -15.02
N TYR A 1012 -13.63 -33.30 -16.09
CA TYR A 1012 -12.62 -34.35 -16.09
C TYR A 1012 -11.29 -33.73 -16.47
N ILE A 1013 -10.37 -33.68 -15.53
CA ILE A 1013 -9.01 -33.15 -15.71
C ILE A 1013 -8.07 -34.36 -15.79
N GLU A 1014 -7.47 -34.55 -16.96
CA GLU A 1014 -6.55 -35.64 -17.25
C GLU A 1014 -5.15 -35.32 -16.72
N SER A 1015 -4.67 -34.09 -16.91
CA SER A 1015 -3.39 -33.69 -16.34
C SER A 1015 -3.26 -32.18 -16.19
N ILE A 1016 -2.38 -31.75 -15.29
CA ILE A 1016 -1.86 -30.38 -15.20
C ILE A 1016 -0.33 -30.46 -15.22
N LYS A 1017 0.30 -29.76 -16.16
CA LYS A 1017 1.74 -29.79 -16.40
C LYS A 1017 2.31 -28.39 -16.31
N ILE A 1018 3.38 -28.21 -15.54
CA ILE A 1018 4.13 -26.96 -15.43
C ILE A 1018 5.47 -27.18 -16.13
N LEU A 1019 5.69 -26.43 -17.21
CA LEU A 1019 6.70 -26.70 -18.23
C LEU A 1019 7.64 -25.52 -18.41
N THR A 1020 8.89 -25.79 -18.79
CA THR A 1020 9.82 -24.72 -19.19
C THR A 1020 9.60 -24.31 -20.65
N ALA A 1021 9.15 -25.25 -21.48
CA ALA A 1021 8.87 -25.06 -22.89
C ALA A 1021 7.73 -25.98 -23.35
N LEU A 1022 6.90 -25.54 -24.30
CA LEU A 1022 5.77 -26.35 -24.79
C LEU A 1022 6.22 -27.60 -25.56
N GLU A 1023 7.46 -27.62 -26.06
CA GLU A 1023 8.08 -28.79 -26.70
C GLU A 1023 8.26 -29.99 -25.75
N GLU A 1024 8.06 -29.80 -24.45
CA GLU A 1024 8.02 -30.86 -23.43
C GLU A 1024 6.71 -31.66 -23.44
N LEU A 1025 5.68 -31.19 -24.19
CA LEU A 1025 4.45 -31.95 -24.42
C LEU A 1025 4.71 -33.12 -25.39
N PRO A 1026 4.23 -34.34 -25.10
CA PRO A 1026 4.39 -35.47 -26.01
C PRO A 1026 3.58 -35.26 -27.31
N ASP A 1027 4.18 -35.56 -28.47
CA ASP A 1027 3.53 -35.50 -29.78
C ASP A 1027 2.21 -36.32 -29.79
N THR A 1028 1.06 -35.65 -29.80
CA THR A 1028 -0.23 -36.30 -30.06
C THR A 1028 -0.44 -36.40 -31.58
N GLU A 1029 -0.47 -37.62 -32.13
CA GLU A 1029 -0.83 -37.89 -33.52
C GLU A 1029 -2.22 -37.31 -33.86
N ASP A 1030 -2.29 -36.28 -34.71
CA ASP A 1030 -3.53 -35.80 -35.31
C ASP A 1030 -3.92 -36.69 -36.51
N PRO A 1031 -5.06 -37.42 -36.46
CA PRO A 1031 -5.48 -38.32 -37.54
C PRO A 1031 -5.93 -37.60 -38.83
N GLY A 1032 -5.88 -36.25 -38.88
CA GLY A 1032 -6.24 -35.43 -40.04
C GLY A 1032 -5.07 -34.98 -40.94
N GLU A 1033 -3.82 -35.32 -40.61
CA GLU A 1033 -2.66 -34.71 -41.26
C GLU A 1033 -2.35 -35.36 -42.62
N THR A 1034 -2.53 -34.62 -43.71
CA THR A 1034 -2.16 -35.09 -45.06
C THR A 1034 -0.64 -35.19 -45.21
N ASP A 1035 -0.14 -36.18 -45.94
CA ASP A 1035 1.30 -36.40 -46.22
C ASP A 1035 2.06 -35.12 -46.65
N GLU A 1036 1.37 -34.16 -47.27
CA GLU A 1036 1.92 -32.87 -47.73
C GLU A 1036 2.21 -31.88 -46.57
N VAL A 1037 1.51 -31.99 -45.44
CA VAL A 1037 1.72 -31.18 -44.22
C VAL A 1037 2.84 -31.78 -43.38
N GLN A 1038 2.89 -33.12 -43.29
CA GLN A 1038 4.01 -33.82 -42.65
C GLN A 1038 5.32 -33.59 -43.41
N GLU A 1039 5.31 -33.65 -44.75
CA GLU A 1039 6.48 -33.29 -45.56
C GLU A 1039 6.95 -31.84 -45.31
N LEU A 1040 6.04 -30.92 -45.00
CA LEU A 1040 6.35 -29.52 -44.72
C LEU A 1040 6.92 -29.31 -43.31
N LYS A 1041 6.39 -30.02 -42.30
CA LYS A 1041 6.93 -30.04 -40.93
C LYS A 1041 8.33 -30.64 -40.89
N ASP A 1042 8.53 -31.77 -41.59
CA ASP A 1042 9.83 -32.42 -41.70
C ASP A 1042 10.86 -31.50 -42.40
N LEU A 1043 10.43 -30.77 -43.43
CA LEU A 1043 11.30 -29.79 -44.11
C LEU A 1043 11.69 -28.62 -43.20
N ILE A 1044 10.75 -28.13 -42.38
CA ILE A 1044 10.99 -27.04 -41.43
C ILE A 1044 11.92 -27.49 -40.30
N SER A 1045 11.76 -28.73 -39.83
CA SER A 1045 12.65 -29.30 -38.81
C SER A 1045 14.08 -29.49 -39.33
N ASP A 1046 14.26 -30.03 -40.55
CA ASP A 1046 15.58 -30.16 -41.19
C ASP A 1046 16.25 -28.79 -41.40
N LEU A 1047 15.47 -27.77 -41.75
CA LEU A 1047 15.94 -26.39 -41.89
C LEU A 1047 16.41 -25.79 -40.55
N LYS A 1048 15.67 -26.00 -39.46
CA LYS A 1048 16.05 -25.52 -38.12
C LYS A 1048 17.35 -26.17 -37.64
N GLU A 1049 17.51 -27.47 -37.85
CA GLU A 1049 18.70 -28.20 -37.42
C GLU A 1049 19.95 -27.75 -38.19
N ARG A 1050 19.80 -27.45 -39.50
CA ARG A 1050 20.90 -26.96 -40.35
C ARG A 1050 21.27 -25.49 -40.07
N ILE A 1051 20.34 -24.68 -39.57
CA ILE A 1051 20.62 -23.33 -39.05
C ILE A 1051 21.41 -23.42 -37.73
N LYS A 1052 21.04 -24.35 -36.83
CA LYS A 1052 21.77 -24.60 -35.58
C LYS A 1052 23.19 -25.14 -35.79
N GLU A 1053 23.42 -25.90 -36.87
CA GLU A 1053 24.76 -26.28 -37.31
C GLU A 1053 25.60 -25.10 -37.83
N LEU A 1054 24.96 -24.07 -38.40
CA LEU A 1054 25.62 -22.86 -38.89
C LEU A 1054 26.03 -21.90 -37.76
N GLU A 1055 25.24 -21.82 -36.69
CA GLU A 1055 25.55 -21.01 -35.49
C GLU A 1055 26.85 -21.44 -34.78
N ASN A 1056 27.26 -22.70 -34.95
CA ASN A 1056 28.44 -23.26 -34.31
C ASN A 1056 29.70 -23.28 -35.20
N ASN A 1057 29.66 -22.72 -36.41
CA ASN A 1057 30.75 -22.81 -37.38
C ASN A 1057 31.46 -21.46 -37.61
N THR A 1058 32.73 -21.35 -37.22
CA THR A 1058 33.51 -20.08 -37.22
C THR A 1058 34.28 -19.78 -38.51
N ASP A 1059 34.07 -20.53 -39.61
CA ASP A 1059 34.83 -20.34 -40.87
C ASP A 1059 34.02 -19.54 -41.91
N VAL A 1060 34.42 -18.28 -42.13
CA VAL A 1060 33.62 -17.23 -42.80
C VAL A 1060 33.45 -17.45 -44.32
N GLU A 1061 34.37 -18.16 -44.99
CA GLU A 1061 34.31 -18.35 -46.46
C GLU A 1061 33.25 -19.35 -46.95
N ASP A 1062 32.70 -20.22 -46.09
CA ASP A 1062 31.66 -21.21 -46.43
C ASP A 1062 30.25 -20.81 -45.92
N PHE A 1063 30.19 -19.82 -45.03
CA PHE A 1063 28.97 -19.33 -44.39
C PHE A 1063 28.05 -18.59 -45.37
N ASP A 1064 28.57 -17.61 -46.12
CA ASP A 1064 27.81 -16.83 -47.11
C ASP A 1064 27.17 -17.70 -48.20
N LYS A 1065 27.87 -18.77 -48.59
CA LYS A 1065 27.38 -19.71 -49.59
C LYS A 1065 26.23 -20.57 -49.05
N ARG A 1066 26.34 -21.02 -47.80
CA ARG A 1066 25.28 -21.77 -47.10
C ARG A 1066 24.03 -20.91 -46.87
N VAL A 1067 24.22 -19.65 -46.47
CA VAL A 1067 23.15 -18.66 -46.30
C VAL A 1067 22.44 -18.38 -47.62
N GLN A 1068 23.17 -18.30 -48.74
CA GLN A 1068 22.56 -18.17 -50.08
C GLN A 1068 21.75 -19.39 -50.51
N GLU A 1069 22.22 -20.61 -50.21
CA GLU A 1069 21.47 -21.84 -50.52
C GLU A 1069 20.16 -21.91 -49.72
N LEU A 1070 20.20 -21.62 -48.42
CA LEU A 1070 19.03 -21.54 -47.55
C LEU A 1070 18.04 -20.45 -47.98
N THR A 1071 18.54 -19.29 -48.40
CA THR A 1071 17.71 -18.18 -48.90
C THR A 1071 16.96 -18.57 -50.17
N ASN A 1072 17.58 -19.36 -51.05
CA ASN A 1072 16.94 -19.83 -52.28
C ASN A 1072 15.87 -20.90 -52.03
N GLU A 1073 16.10 -21.80 -51.07
CA GLU A 1073 15.09 -22.78 -50.64
C GLU A 1073 13.90 -22.11 -49.95
N LEU A 1074 14.15 -21.11 -49.09
CA LEU A 1074 13.12 -20.31 -48.44
C LEU A 1074 12.24 -19.58 -49.46
N ASN A 1075 12.85 -19.01 -50.50
CA ASN A 1075 12.12 -18.35 -51.60
C ASN A 1075 11.30 -19.33 -52.45
N HIS A 1076 11.76 -20.58 -52.61
CA HIS A 1076 11.00 -21.63 -53.30
C HIS A 1076 9.77 -22.06 -52.49
N LEU A 1077 9.90 -22.13 -51.16
CA LEU A 1077 8.79 -22.43 -50.25
C LEU A 1077 7.76 -21.28 -50.21
N LYS A 1078 8.23 -20.03 -50.20
CA LYS A 1078 7.42 -18.81 -50.30
C LYS A 1078 6.59 -18.75 -51.59
N ALA A 1079 7.16 -19.19 -52.71
CA ALA A 1079 6.46 -19.25 -53.98
C ALA A 1079 5.35 -20.31 -54.02
N LYS A 1080 5.50 -21.42 -53.29
CA LYS A 1080 4.45 -22.44 -53.10
C LYS A 1080 3.30 -21.93 -52.21
N TYR A 1081 3.60 -21.03 -51.27
CA TYR A 1081 2.64 -20.44 -50.33
C TYR A 1081 1.79 -19.31 -50.93
N ASN A 1082 2.35 -18.50 -51.84
CA ASN A 1082 1.68 -17.34 -52.45
C ASN A 1082 0.47 -17.66 -53.36
N ASP A 1083 0.18 -18.93 -53.69
CA ASP A 1083 -0.98 -19.32 -54.50
C ASP A 1083 -2.31 -19.41 -53.70
N MET A 1084 -2.34 -19.11 -52.40
CA MET A 1084 -3.56 -19.08 -51.57
C MET A 1084 -4.00 -17.67 -51.14
N GLU A 1085 -4.29 -16.82 -52.12
CA GLU A 1085 -4.69 -15.42 -51.94
C GLU A 1085 -6.15 -15.27 -51.42
N LYS A 1086 -6.33 -14.58 -50.26
CA LYS A 1086 -7.23 -13.40 -50.05
C LYS A 1086 -7.62 -13.17 -48.58
N LEU A 1087 -6.83 -12.39 -47.82
CA LEU A 1087 -7.27 -11.63 -46.62
C LEU A 1087 -6.36 -10.39 -46.41
N VAL A 1088 -6.32 -9.51 -47.41
CA VAL A 1088 -5.29 -8.47 -47.64
C VAL A 1088 -5.40 -7.14 -46.83
N PRO A 1089 -6.53 -6.63 -46.31
CA PRO A 1089 -6.55 -5.21 -45.88
C PRO A 1089 -5.77 -4.86 -44.59
N VAL A 1090 -5.69 -5.78 -43.63
CA VAL A 1090 -4.99 -5.53 -42.35
C VAL A 1090 -3.47 -5.70 -42.50
N ILE A 1091 -3.05 -6.55 -43.44
CA ILE A 1091 -1.64 -6.73 -43.79
C ILE A 1091 -1.15 -5.53 -44.61
N GLU A 1092 -1.96 -4.95 -45.49
CA GLU A 1092 -1.59 -3.73 -46.23
C GLU A 1092 -1.34 -2.53 -45.31
N GLN A 1093 -2.09 -2.41 -44.20
CA GLN A 1093 -1.87 -1.35 -43.23
C GLN A 1093 -0.53 -1.52 -42.50
N ARG A 1094 -0.26 -2.71 -41.95
CA ARG A 1094 1.00 -2.99 -41.24
C ARG A 1094 2.22 -3.01 -42.17
N LEU A 1095 2.04 -3.40 -43.44
CA LEU A 1095 3.10 -3.35 -44.45
C LEU A 1095 3.42 -1.91 -44.86
N ASN A 1096 2.45 -1.00 -44.89
CA ASN A 1096 2.69 0.42 -45.13
C ASN A 1096 3.43 1.08 -43.96
N GLU A 1097 3.10 0.73 -42.72
CA GLU A 1097 3.81 1.20 -41.51
C GLU A 1097 5.26 0.72 -41.52
N LEU A 1098 5.50 -0.57 -41.82
CA LEU A 1098 6.84 -1.14 -42.00
C LEU A 1098 7.61 -0.53 -43.18
N THR A 1099 6.92 -0.18 -44.27
CA THR A 1099 7.54 0.47 -45.43
C THR A 1099 7.96 1.91 -45.10
N HIS A 1100 7.25 2.59 -44.19
CA HIS A 1100 7.61 3.92 -43.72
C HIS A 1100 8.86 3.87 -42.84
N ALA A 1101 8.87 3.00 -41.82
CA ALA A 1101 10.03 2.77 -40.96
C ALA A 1101 11.28 2.33 -41.75
N LEU A 1102 11.10 1.49 -42.79
CA LEU A 1102 12.20 1.07 -43.66
C LEU A 1102 12.75 2.21 -44.53
N ASN A 1103 11.93 3.19 -44.91
CA ASN A 1103 12.38 4.35 -45.68
C ASN A 1103 13.11 5.36 -44.78
N GLU A 1104 12.67 5.56 -43.55
CA GLU A 1104 13.39 6.36 -42.54
C GLU A 1104 14.76 5.76 -42.24
N LEU A 1105 14.84 4.44 -42.07
CA LEU A 1105 16.10 3.73 -41.87
C LEU A 1105 17.02 3.83 -43.11
N ARG A 1106 16.45 3.87 -44.31
CA ARG A 1106 17.19 3.95 -45.58
C ARG A 1106 17.74 5.35 -45.85
N GLU A 1107 17.03 6.39 -45.42
CA GLU A 1107 17.54 7.76 -45.43
C GLU A 1107 18.67 7.94 -44.41
N TYR A 1108 18.52 7.36 -43.22
CA TYR A 1108 19.57 7.35 -42.18
C TYR A 1108 20.87 6.65 -42.64
N ILE A 1109 20.76 5.50 -43.32
CA ILE A 1109 21.91 4.76 -43.87
C ILE A 1109 22.52 5.46 -45.09
N SER A 1110 21.71 6.20 -45.87
CA SER A 1110 22.22 6.96 -47.03
C SER A 1110 23.09 8.13 -46.60
N SER A 1111 22.75 8.83 -45.51
CA SER A 1111 23.52 9.98 -45.02
C SER A 1111 24.88 9.59 -44.43
N GLU A 1112 24.99 8.46 -43.72
CA GLU A 1112 26.29 7.99 -43.21
C GLU A 1112 27.24 7.52 -44.34
N SER A 1113 26.69 6.95 -45.42
CA SER A 1113 27.51 6.41 -46.52
C SER A 1113 28.07 7.47 -47.49
N ASP A 1114 27.52 8.68 -47.46
CA ASP A 1114 28.00 9.80 -48.28
C ASP A 1114 29.12 10.60 -47.57
N GLU A 1115 29.16 10.62 -46.22
CA GLU A 1115 30.27 11.22 -45.45
C GLU A 1115 31.57 10.40 -45.52
N GLU A 1116 31.50 9.07 -45.64
CA GLU A 1116 32.69 8.24 -45.83
C GLU A 1116 33.27 8.30 -47.26
N LYS A 1117 32.41 8.51 -48.28
CA LYS A 1117 32.85 8.57 -49.69
C LYS A 1117 33.46 9.91 -50.11
N GLU A 1118 33.25 10.99 -49.36
CA GLU A 1118 33.97 12.25 -49.57
C GLU A 1118 35.36 12.28 -48.88
N LYS A 1119 35.56 11.52 -47.80
CA LYS A 1119 36.87 11.44 -47.11
C LYS A 1119 37.92 10.58 -47.85
N GLU A 1120 37.52 9.64 -48.70
CA GLU A 1120 38.46 8.79 -49.47
C GLU A 1120 38.94 9.36 -50.82
N LYS A 1121 38.31 10.42 -51.37
CA LYS A 1121 38.67 10.95 -52.70
C LYS A 1121 39.77 12.01 -52.73
N THR A 1122 40.23 12.50 -51.58
CA THR A 1122 41.18 13.65 -51.53
C THR A 1122 42.64 13.28 -51.24
N ASN A 1123 43.00 12.00 -51.06
CA ASN A 1123 44.36 11.66 -50.60
C ASN A 1123 45.09 10.53 -51.37
N LYS A 1124 45.06 10.59 -52.71
CA LYS A 1124 46.07 9.91 -53.57
C LYS A 1124 46.48 10.78 -54.76
N ASN A 1125 47.45 11.68 -54.55
CA ASN A 1125 48.52 12.01 -55.51
C ASN A 1125 49.41 13.17 -55.01
N SER A 1126 50.62 12.86 -54.49
CA SER A 1126 51.89 13.34 -55.05
C SER A 1126 53.08 13.05 -54.11
N ASN A 1127 54.04 12.27 -54.59
CA ASN A 1127 55.38 12.08 -54.05
C ASN A 1127 56.26 13.33 -54.24
N GLY A 1128 57.25 13.56 -53.35
CA GLY A 1128 58.39 14.45 -53.65
C GLY A 1128 59.40 14.73 -52.53
N GLU A 1129 60.42 13.87 -52.41
CA GLU A 1129 61.85 14.14 -52.11
C GLU A 1129 62.33 14.90 -50.84
N SER A 1130 62.80 14.11 -49.86
CA SER A 1130 64.20 13.90 -49.38
C SER A 1130 65.15 15.02 -48.85
N LYS A 1131 65.75 14.68 -47.68
CA LYS A 1131 67.07 15.03 -47.04
C LYS A 1131 67.15 16.39 -46.32
N GLU A 1132 67.73 16.52 -45.12
CA GLU A 1132 68.92 15.88 -44.53
C GLU A 1132 69.01 16.13 -43.01
N GLY A 1133 69.56 15.18 -42.23
CA GLY A 1133 70.50 15.52 -41.14
C GLY A 1133 70.10 15.40 -39.65
N THR A 1134 70.38 14.21 -39.07
CA THR A 1134 71.17 13.95 -37.82
C THR A 1134 70.80 14.66 -36.49
N LYS A 1135 70.82 14.06 -35.29
CA LYS A 1135 71.20 12.72 -34.78
C LYS A 1135 70.88 12.68 -33.26
N GLU A 1136 70.75 11.45 -32.76
CA GLU A 1136 71.13 10.92 -31.43
C GLU A 1136 70.02 10.39 -30.49
N GLU A 1137 70.30 9.18 -30.01
CA GLU A 1137 69.42 8.11 -29.59
C GLU A 1137 69.21 8.05 -28.07
N ALA A 1138 67.99 7.72 -27.65
CA ALA A 1138 67.70 6.87 -26.49
C ALA A 1138 66.48 5.97 -26.81
N LYS A 1139 66.70 4.66 -26.72
CA LYS A 1139 65.77 3.51 -26.91
C LYS A 1139 64.75 3.39 -25.77
N ASP A 1140 63.60 2.71 -25.86
CA ASP A 1140 62.75 2.19 -26.96
C ASP A 1140 61.47 1.67 -26.25
N LYS A 1141 60.30 2.02 -26.76
CA LYS A 1141 58.95 1.59 -26.32
C LYS A 1141 58.18 1.20 -27.58
N SER A 1142 57.33 0.19 -27.45
CA SER A 1142 56.19 -0.18 -28.30
C SER A 1142 56.44 -1.05 -29.55
N LYS A 1143 55.86 -2.25 -29.50
CA LYS A 1143 55.29 -3.03 -30.60
C LYS A 1143 54.16 -3.90 -30.02
N ASP A 1144 52.93 -3.58 -30.35
CA ASP A 1144 52.02 -4.40 -31.17
C ASP A 1144 50.66 -3.68 -31.18
N GLY A 1145 50.17 -3.43 -32.39
CA GLY A 1145 48.87 -2.78 -32.62
C GLY A 1145 47.87 -3.86 -33.00
N ASP A 1146 46.89 -4.07 -32.13
CA ASP A 1146 45.72 -4.90 -32.37
C ASP A 1146 44.73 -4.18 -33.29
N ALA A 1147 44.14 -4.96 -34.20
CA ALA A 1147 43.01 -4.56 -35.02
C ALA A 1147 41.73 -4.56 -34.16
N LEU A 1148 40.92 -3.52 -34.29
CA LEU A 1148 39.59 -3.40 -33.67
C LEU A 1148 38.57 -4.30 -34.39
N PRO A 1149 37.52 -4.83 -33.71
CA PRO A 1149 36.53 -5.73 -34.31
C PRO A 1149 35.39 -5.00 -35.06
N ASP A 1150 35.01 -5.52 -36.23
CA ASP A 1150 33.86 -5.08 -37.04
C ASP A 1150 32.53 -5.41 -36.34
N THR A 1151 31.94 -4.41 -35.67
CA THR A 1151 30.65 -4.50 -34.95
C THR A 1151 29.44 -4.30 -35.89
N ALA A 1152 29.59 -3.56 -36.98
CA ALA A 1152 28.50 -3.27 -37.92
C ALA A 1152 28.09 -4.49 -38.77
N THR A 1153 29.05 -5.32 -39.19
CA THR A 1153 28.80 -6.54 -39.97
C THR A 1153 28.08 -7.60 -39.14
N ASN A 1154 28.38 -7.68 -37.85
CA ASN A 1154 27.72 -8.60 -36.93
C ASN A 1154 26.29 -8.15 -36.61
N MET A 1155 26.03 -6.85 -36.38
CA MET A 1155 24.67 -6.35 -36.20
C MET A 1155 23.79 -6.52 -37.44
N PHE A 1156 24.33 -6.32 -38.65
CA PHE A 1156 23.58 -6.55 -39.89
C PHE A 1156 23.18 -8.02 -40.06
N ASN A 1157 24.06 -8.96 -39.67
CA ASN A 1157 23.78 -10.39 -39.73
C ASN A 1157 22.74 -10.84 -38.68
N TYR A 1158 22.80 -10.31 -37.45
CA TYR A 1158 21.77 -10.58 -36.43
C TYR A 1158 20.41 -9.95 -36.78
N PHE A 1159 20.42 -8.78 -37.40
CA PHE A 1159 19.20 -8.12 -37.88
C PHE A 1159 18.53 -8.92 -39.01
N LEU A 1160 19.30 -9.46 -39.97
CA LEU A 1160 18.78 -10.32 -41.03
C LEU A 1160 18.22 -11.64 -40.47
N LEU A 1161 18.86 -12.20 -39.43
CA LEU A 1161 18.43 -13.42 -38.75
C LEU A 1161 17.10 -13.20 -37.99
N GLY A 1162 16.98 -12.07 -37.28
CA GLY A 1162 15.74 -11.68 -36.60
C GLY A 1162 14.57 -11.47 -37.56
N LEU A 1163 14.83 -10.93 -38.75
CA LEU A 1163 13.81 -10.70 -39.79
C LEU A 1163 13.30 -12.02 -40.41
N VAL A 1164 14.16 -13.04 -40.51
CA VAL A 1164 13.78 -14.39 -40.93
C VAL A 1164 12.95 -15.09 -39.86
N LEU A 1165 13.33 -14.98 -38.58
CA LEU A 1165 12.58 -15.54 -37.45
C LEU A 1165 11.18 -14.90 -37.31
N LEU A 1166 11.07 -13.58 -37.51
CA LEU A 1166 9.78 -12.87 -37.52
C LEU A 1166 8.86 -13.32 -38.66
N MET A 1167 9.41 -13.57 -39.86
CA MET A 1167 8.60 -14.10 -40.96
C MET A 1167 8.15 -15.54 -40.74
N ILE A 1168 8.95 -16.35 -40.05
CA ILE A 1168 8.59 -17.72 -39.65
C ILE A 1168 7.49 -17.67 -38.59
N GLY A 1169 7.65 -16.86 -37.54
CA GLY A 1169 6.63 -16.66 -36.50
C GLY A 1169 5.29 -16.15 -37.06
N GLY A 1170 5.34 -15.22 -38.01
CA GLY A 1170 4.15 -14.75 -38.73
C GLY A 1170 3.46 -15.84 -39.56
N MET A 1171 4.21 -16.77 -40.16
CA MET A 1171 3.63 -17.93 -40.85
C MET A 1171 2.99 -18.91 -39.84
N THR A 1172 3.65 -19.19 -38.71
CA THR A 1172 3.11 -20.06 -37.65
C THR A 1172 1.80 -19.51 -37.06
N PHE A 1173 1.72 -18.19 -36.86
CA PHE A 1173 0.51 -17.50 -36.37
C PHE A 1173 -0.65 -17.54 -37.37
N VAL A 1174 -0.39 -17.49 -38.67
CA VAL A 1174 -1.43 -17.63 -39.71
C VAL A 1174 -1.90 -19.09 -39.82
N PHE A 1175 -1.01 -20.07 -39.59
CA PHE A 1175 -1.35 -21.49 -39.54
C PHE A 1175 -2.22 -21.84 -38.33
N SER A 1176 -1.89 -21.33 -37.14
CA SER A 1176 -2.72 -21.54 -35.92
C SER A 1176 -4.12 -20.93 -36.07
N ARG A 1177 -4.24 -19.80 -36.77
CA ARG A 1177 -5.52 -19.14 -37.01
C ARG A 1177 -6.37 -19.79 -38.11
N LYS A 1178 -5.79 -20.53 -39.06
CA LYS A 1178 -6.54 -21.26 -40.10
C LYS A 1178 -7.12 -22.58 -39.58
N ASN A 1179 -6.46 -23.25 -38.64
CA ASN A 1179 -7.02 -24.41 -37.93
C ASN A 1179 -8.25 -24.02 -37.08
N ARG A 1180 -8.24 -22.82 -36.47
CA ARG A 1180 -9.42 -22.25 -35.76
C ARG A 1180 -10.57 -21.77 -36.66
N MET A 1181 -10.44 -21.77 -37.99
CA MET A 1181 -11.50 -21.35 -38.92
C MET A 1181 -12.04 -22.49 -39.81
N ILE A 1182 -11.52 -23.71 -39.65
CA ILE A 1182 -12.03 -24.92 -40.35
C ILE A 1182 -12.72 -25.90 -39.37
N GLU A 1183 -12.59 -25.72 -38.05
CA GLU A 1183 -13.62 -26.11 -37.06
C GLU A 1183 -14.72 -25.03 -36.99
#